data_AF-A0A5M3ZDW7-F1
#
_entry.id   AF-A0A5M3ZDW7-F1
#
_cell.length_a   1.000
_cell.length_b   1.000
_cell.length_c   1.000
_cell.angle_alpha   90.00
_cell.angle_beta   90.00
_cell.angle_gamma   90.00
#
_symmetry.space_group_name_H-M   'P 1'
#
loop_
_entity.id
_entity.type
_entity.pdbx_description
1 polymer ?
#
loop_
_entity_poly.entity_id
_entity_poly.type
_entity_poly.pdbx_seq_one_letter_code
_entity_poly.pdbx_strand_id
1 'polypeptide(L)'
;MAINCKVVFIASKIGSRNLSVHIQTLQNGSANTSLPELKRVVYIGDGPFNLQGVQTQLYADFVSEGMNGPVESKALERAESAVHPEDVLNLQFTSGTTGSPKAATLTHNNIVNNARFVGRAMHLTPDDIVCCPPPLFHCFGLVMGFLASFCHGSGIVFPSDNFDARRVVEAVVCYDATVLLGVPTMYVAELEYMAKTGQKPRRLRTGLASGSAVSMQLMNQLQETMGVRKLLIAYGMTETSPVTFITAMEDSDEKRTTTVGRPMPHTAAKIIDPQGNILSRGERGEICTSGYALQKGYWKNDAKTQEVMKRDGNGILWMHTGDEGVIDDEGYAHITGRIKDIIIRGGENIFPREIEERLTCHPAIDEASVVGITDERYGEVVGCFLKGNAELPRPSEADVRSFVEIQLGRHKAPQYIFWLGQPGTSSPAVRIVEVGPRDGLQNIAERIPTATKLELISRLQETGLQSIELTSVVSPKAIPQLADCRQLLQDPAIQQSLQNSRLRLPVLVPNVKGFEIAQDHGVKEVAVFISATEGFSRANINCTVDEGIARARQVATRAVHANIAVRGYVSCIFADPYDGPTTPSAVLRCVRALLDMGCYEVSLGDTLGVGSPANVQQLLHYLVENGISLDQLAGHFHDTYGTAVANAWEAYRCGLRTFDSSVAGLGGCPFAPGAKGNVASEDLVYMFHNADVETGIDLLKLVETGAWISDRLAKVNSSRAATALAVKHKINAPRIPPTENGQALSWILFQDTEGLQLYRSGANLKIILNRPKNGNALTASMLSALTRAITEASKDPSISRIVITGNGKYFCTGMDLGKDSTPVGQGGSSSDSQFDRLTNLFGAIDQSPKVTIACLNGPAFGGGVGLAFACDIRICTKQTTVTLSEVKLGICAATISRYVIREWGIPFAREAMLSARTITAEELKSRGLISEISKDQNGLTILLDQLVSRLRVASPNASRMSKELVRLAWAHGGGEKQAAGIRELFAAMMREDADGAHGVKEFQRGKKVDWDAYILQQSKAKL
;
A
#
# COMPACT_ATOMS: atom_id res chain seq x y z
N MET A 1 -30.69 -29.31 -0.98
CA MET A 1 -31.17 -28.31 -1.97
C MET A 1 -29.95 -27.63 -2.57
N ALA A 2 -29.85 -27.57 -3.90
CA ALA A 2 -28.84 -26.73 -4.54
C ALA A 2 -29.27 -25.26 -4.38
N ILE A 3 -28.58 -24.49 -3.54
CA ILE A 3 -28.76 -23.03 -3.49
C ILE A 3 -27.97 -22.50 -4.67
N ASN A 4 -28.71 -22.16 -5.73
CA ASN A 4 -28.16 -21.60 -6.95
C ASN A 4 -28.52 -20.11 -7.01
N CYS A 5 -27.55 -19.27 -7.39
CA CYS A 5 -27.74 -17.84 -7.43
C CYS A 5 -28.57 -17.44 -8.66
N LYS A 6 -29.75 -16.86 -8.43
CA LYS A 6 -30.65 -16.38 -9.50
C LYS A 6 -30.54 -14.88 -9.75
N VAL A 7 -30.23 -14.11 -8.71
CA VAL A 7 -30.09 -12.66 -8.74
C VAL A 7 -28.83 -12.25 -7.97
N VAL A 8 -28.02 -11.38 -8.57
CA VAL A 8 -26.85 -10.78 -7.90
C VAL A 8 -27.07 -9.28 -7.76
N PHE A 9 -26.91 -8.76 -6.55
CA PHE A 9 -26.75 -7.33 -6.31
C PHE A 9 -25.26 -7.03 -6.18
N ILE A 10 -24.75 -6.08 -6.96
CA ILE A 10 -23.31 -5.76 -6.97
C ILE A 10 -23.08 -4.27 -7.16
N ALA A 11 -22.12 -3.72 -6.42
CA ALA A 11 -21.61 -2.36 -6.58
C ALA A 11 -20.14 -2.42 -7.02
N SER A 12 -19.63 -1.38 -7.68
CA SER A 12 -18.19 -1.29 -8.01
C SER A 12 -17.31 -1.08 -6.78
N LYS A 13 -17.91 -0.58 -5.69
CA LYS A 13 -17.26 -0.36 -4.41
C LYS A 13 -18.27 -0.57 -3.28
N ILE A 14 -17.87 -1.25 -2.21
CA ILE A 14 -18.62 -1.36 -0.95
C ILE A 14 -17.66 -0.98 0.17
N GLY A 15 -17.93 0.13 0.89
CA GLY A 15 -16.97 0.70 1.84
C GLY A 15 -15.62 1.00 1.16
N SER A 16 -14.51 0.53 1.71
CA SER A 16 -13.18 0.62 1.09
C SER A 16 -12.92 -0.44 0.00
N ARG A 17 -13.74 -1.49 -0.08
CA ARG A 17 -13.50 -2.65 -0.94
C ARG A 17 -13.89 -2.38 -2.40
N ASN A 18 -12.93 -2.49 -3.31
CA ASN A 18 -13.17 -2.43 -4.74
C ASN A 18 -13.64 -3.79 -5.29
N LEU A 19 -14.78 -3.81 -5.97
CA LEU A 19 -15.36 -5.01 -6.59
C LEU A 19 -15.37 -4.93 -8.12
N SER A 20 -14.73 -3.93 -8.73
CA SER A 20 -14.66 -3.76 -10.19
C SER A 20 -14.10 -4.97 -10.92
N VAL A 21 -13.18 -5.72 -10.29
CA VAL A 21 -12.67 -6.98 -10.86
C VAL A 21 -13.78 -8.02 -10.98
N HIS A 22 -14.68 -8.13 -9.99
CA HIS A 22 -15.79 -9.09 -10.00
C HIS A 22 -16.83 -8.69 -11.05
N ILE A 23 -17.09 -7.40 -11.19
CA ILE A 23 -17.92 -6.82 -12.26
C ILE A 23 -17.32 -7.14 -13.64
N GLN A 24 -16.01 -6.95 -13.82
CA GLN A 24 -15.32 -7.31 -15.07
C GLN A 24 -15.39 -8.81 -15.34
N THR A 25 -15.26 -9.65 -14.32
CA THR A 25 -15.43 -11.11 -14.45
C THR A 25 -16.84 -11.47 -14.91
N LEU A 26 -17.88 -10.82 -14.35
CA LEU A 26 -19.26 -11.00 -14.81
C LEU A 26 -19.41 -10.57 -16.27
N GLN A 27 -18.82 -9.42 -16.66
CA GLN A 27 -18.91 -8.85 -18.02
C GLN A 27 -18.17 -9.65 -19.10
N ASN A 28 -17.05 -10.28 -18.78
CA ASN A 28 -16.19 -10.98 -19.74
C ASN A 28 -16.66 -12.40 -20.11
N GLY A 29 -17.88 -12.80 -19.75
CA GLY A 29 -18.57 -13.97 -20.33
C GLY A 29 -18.27 -15.33 -19.70
N SER A 30 -17.48 -15.42 -18.61
CA SER A 30 -17.26 -16.67 -17.88
C SER A 30 -18.31 -16.99 -16.81
N ALA A 31 -19.24 -16.07 -16.53
CA ALA A 31 -20.25 -16.25 -15.49
C ALA A 31 -21.22 -17.41 -15.78
N ASN A 32 -21.50 -17.69 -17.06
CA ASN A 32 -22.56 -18.62 -17.44
C ASN A 32 -22.21 -20.11 -17.18
N THR A 33 -20.92 -20.46 -17.07
CA THR A 33 -20.49 -21.82 -16.69
C THR A 33 -20.45 -22.03 -15.17
N SER A 34 -20.23 -20.97 -14.39
CA SER A 34 -20.08 -21.07 -12.92
C SER A 34 -21.38 -20.76 -12.16
N LEU A 35 -22.29 -19.98 -12.75
CA LEU A 35 -23.60 -19.61 -12.19
C LEU A 35 -24.73 -19.87 -13.22
N PRO A 36 -25.04 -21.15 -13.53
CA PRO A 36 -25.94 -21.51 -14.62
C PRO A 36 -27.40 -21.08 -14.43
N GLU A 37 -27.80 -20.72 -13.20
CA GLU A 37 -29.14 -20.22 -12.90
C GLU A 37 -29.23 -18.70 -12.76
N LEU A 38 -28.14 -17.96 -13.02
CA LEU A 38 -28.14 -16.52 -12.88
C LEU A 38 -29.04 -15.88 -13.94
N LYS A 39 -30.17 -15.32 -13.51
CA LYS A 39 -31.16 -14.68 -14.37
C LYS A 39 -31.00 -13.17 -14.43
N ARG A 40 -30.60 -12.54 -13.33
CA ARG A 40 -30.55 -11.08 -13.20
C ARG A 40 -29.33 -10.59 -12.42
N VAL A 41 -28.78 -9.45 -12.83
CA VAL A 41 -27.81 -8.67 -12.06
C VAL A 41 -28.33 -7.26 -11.88
N VAL A 42 -28.45 -6.83 -10.63
CA VAL A 42 -28.81 -5.47 -10.23
C VAL A 42 -27.54 -4.73 -9.84
N TYR A 43 -27.18 -3.72 -10.63
CA TYR A 43 -25.96 -2.93 -10.44
C TYR A 43 -26.24 -1.67 -9.62
N ILE A 44 -25.52 -1.54 -8.50
CA ILE A 44 -25.57 -0.40 -7.60
C ILE A 44 -24.42 0.54 -7.97
N GLY A 45 -24.70 1.51 -8.83
CA GLY A 45 -23.73 2.51 -9.29
C GLY A 45 -24.25 3.29 -10.48
N ASP A 46 -23.43 4.23 -10.95
CA ASP A 46 -23.78 5.10 -12.08
C ASP A 46 -23.28 4.54 -13.42
N GLY A 47 -24.06 4.74 -14.47
CA GLY A 47 -23.69 4.43 -15.86
C GLY A 47 -24.16 3.05 -16.36
N PRO A 48 -24.05 2.79 -17.67
CA PRO A 48 -24.60 1.58 -18.30
C PRO A 48 -23.86 0.31 -17.85
N PHE A 49 -24.62 -0.68 -17.38
CA PHE A 49 -24.12 -2.01 -17.02
C PHE A 49 -24.85 -3.09 -17.82
N ASN A 50 -24.12 -3.80 -18.69
CA ASN A 50 -24.66 -4.84 -19.56
C ASN A 50 -23.86 -6.13 -19.48
N LEU A 51 -24.56 -7.26 -19.41
CA LEU A 51 -24.01 -8.61 -19.45
C LEU A 51 -24.65 -9.38 -20.60
N GLN A 52 -23.87 -10.15 -21.36
CA GLN A 52 -24.43 -11.02 -22.38
C GLN A 52 -25.14 -12.23 -21.74
N GLY A 53 -26.41 -12.46 -22.10
CA GLY A 53 -27.17 -13.63 -21.68
C GLY A 53 -27.79 -13.58 -20.28
N VAL A 54 -27.66 -12.46 -19.56
CA VAL A 54 -28.24 -12.25 -18.22
C VAL A 54 -28.96 -10.90 -18.19
N GLN A 55 -30.13 -10.81 -17.56
CA GLN A 55 -30.85 -9.54 -17.43
C GLN A 55 -30.04 -8.57 -16.55
N THR A 56 -29.73 -7.38 -17.03
CA THR A 56 -29.07 -6.34 -16.23
C THR A 56 -29.99 -5.17 -15.98
N GLN A 57 -29.88 -4.56 -14.80
CA GLN A 57 -30.70 -3.44 -14.38
C GLN A 57 -29.92 -2.55 -13.40
N LEU A 58 -30.11 -1.23 -13.45
CA LEU A 58 -29.58 -0.34 -12.43
C LEU A 58 -30.43 -0.42 -11.17
N TYR A 59 -29.80 -0.24 -10.01
CA TYR A 59 -30.49 -0.27 -8.73
C TYR A 59 -31.61 0.79 -8.66
N ALA A 60 -31.40 1.97 -9.25
CA ALA A 60 -32.42 3.01 -9.33
C ALA A 60 -33.67 2.55 -10.10
N ASP A 61 -33.48 1.86 -11.23
CA ASP A 61 -34.58 1.31 -12.03
C ASP A 61 -35.28 0.17 -11.28
N PHE A 62 -34.52 -0.69 -10.61
CA PHE A 62 -35.05 -1.79 -9.80
C PHE A 62 -35.95 -1.27 -8.66
N VAL A 63 -35.52 -0.20 -7.98
CA VAL A 63 -36.32 0.45 -6.93
C VAL A 63 -37.55 1.13 -7.54
N SER A 64 -37.39 1.85 -8.67
CA SER A 64 -38.49 2.53 -9.35
C SER A 64 -39.57 1.54 -9.82
N GLU A 65 -39.18 0.39 -10.39
CA GLU A 65 -40.11 -0.70 -10.73
C GLU A 65 -40.87 -1.21 -9.51
N GLY A 66 -40.19 -1.36 -8.36
CA GLY A 66 -40.84 -1.77 -7.11
C GLY A 66 -41.80 -0.73 -6.53
N MET A 67 -41.63 0.56 -6.87
CA MET A 67 -42.50 1.65 -6.41
C MET A 67 -43.68 1.92 -7.36
N ASN A 68 -43.63 1.45 -8.61
CA ASN A 68 -44.61 1.76 -9.64
C ASN A 68 -45.72 0.71 -9.72
N GLY A 69 -46.86 1.03 -9.08
CA GLY A 69 -48.15 0.37 -9.27
C GLY A 69 -48.53 -0.65 -8.18
N PRO A 70 -49.84 -0.86 -7.93
CA PRO A 70 -50.30 -1.83 -6.95
C PRO A 70 -49.91 -3.25 -7.39
N VAL A 71 -49.28 -4.02 -6.51
CA VAL A 71 -49.11 -5.46 -6.72
C VAL A 71 -50.49 -6.09 -6.65
N GLU A 72 -50.91 -6.77 -7.73
CA GLU A 72 -52.18 -7.49 -7.73
C GLU A 72 -52.23 -8.51 -6.59
N SER A 73 -53.34 -8.58 -5.84
CA SER A 73 -53.49 -9.50 -4.70
C SER A 73 -53.19 -10.95 -5.09
N LYS A 74 -53.55 -11.38 -6.31
CA LYS A 74 -53.24 -12.71 -6.84
C LYS A 74 -51.74 -12.96 -7.01
N ALA A 75 -50.95 -11.94 -7.33
CA ALA A 75 -49.49 -12.08 -7.43
C ALA A 75 -48.86 -12.24 -6.05
N LEU A 76 -49.39 -11.52 -5.04
CA LEU A 76 -48.97 -11.66 -3.65
C LEU A 76 -49.32 -13.06 -3.10
N GLU A 77 -50.57 -13.52 -3.26
CA GLU A 77 -51.01 -14.85 -2.84
C GLU A 77 -50.16 -15.98 -3.45
N ARG A 78 -49.78 -15.84 -4.72
CA ARG A 78 -48.88 -16.80 -5.40
C ARG A 78 -47.47 -16.77 -4.81
N ALA A 79 -46.94 -15.60 -4.48
CA ALA A 79 -45.63 -15.46 -3.87
C ALA A 79 -45.60 -16.03 -2.45
N GLU A 80 -46.63 -15.73 -1.65
CA GLU A 80 -46.81 -16.28 -0.30
C GLU A 80 -46.92 -17.81 -0.33
N SER A 81 -47.69 -18.37 -1.27
CA SER A 81 -47.83 -19.82 -1.44
C SER A 81 -46.54 -20.52 -1.92
N ALA A 82 -45.57 -19.77 -2.47
CA ALA A 82 -44.33 -20.31 -3.01
C ALA A 82 -43.18 -20.37 -1.99
N VAL A 83 -43.38 -19.86 -0.77
CA VAL A 83 -42.37 -19.84 0.29
C VAL A 83 -42.87 -20.63 1.49
N HIS A 84 -42.06 -21.57 1.99
CA HIS A 84 -42.37 -22.37 3.16
C HIS A 84 -41.54 -21.90 4.38
N PRO A 85 -42.07 -21.95 5.62
CA PRO A 85 -41.32 -21.55 6.82
C PRO A 85 -39.96 -22.24 7.01
N GLU A 86 -39.80 -23.45 6.49
CA GLU A 86 -38.59 -24.29 6.59
C GLU A 86 -37.58 -24.07 5.44
N ASP A 87 -37.91 -23.17 4.51
CA ASP A 87 -37.01 -22.74 3.45
C ASP A 87 -35.87 -21.90 4.03
N VAL A 88 -34.68 -22.06 3.45
CA VAL A 88 -33.49 -21.30 3.85
C VAL A 88 -33.64 -19.86 3.37
N LEU A 89 -33.73 -18.94 4.32
CA LEU A 89 -33.83 -17.50 4.10
C LEU A 89 -32.44 -16.85 4.01
N ASN A 90 -31.49 -17.31 4.83
CA ASN A 90 -30.23 -16.63 5.02
C ASN A 90 -29.06 -17.62 5.17
N LEU A 91 -27.94 -17.27 4.53
CA LEU A 91 -26.65 -17.92 4.70
C LEU A 91 -25.73 -16.94 5.43
N GLN A 92 -25.62 -17.10 6.74
CA GLN A 92 -24.85 -16.19 7.57
C GLN A 92 -23.41 -16.70 7.70
N PHE A 93 -22.45 -15.98 7.14
CA PHE A 93 -21.03 -16.36 7.26
C PHE A 93 -20.46 -16.00 8.64
N THR A 94 -19.72 -16.93 9.23
CA THR A 94 -19.02 -16.81 10.52
C THR A 94 -17.54 -17.18 10.35
N SER A 95 -16.66 -16.57 11.15
CA SER A 95 -15.25 -16.95 11.21
C SER A 95 -15.13 -18.34 11.84
N GLY A 96 -14.69 -19.32 11.07
CA GLY A 96 -14.38 -20.63 11.61
C GLY A 96 -13.08 -20.58 12.42
N THR A 97 -13.03 -21.26 13.57
CA THR A 97 -11.80 -21.45 14.37
C THR A 97 -10.62 -22.08 13.59
N THR A 98 -10.88 -22.62 12.39
CA THR A 98 -9.91 -23.25 11.49
C THR A 98 -9.49 -22.34 10.32
N GLY A 99 -9.82 -21.04 10.35
CA GLY A 99 -9.40 -20.05 9.34
C GLY A 99 -10.23 -20.02 8.05
N SER A 100 -11.07 -21.03 7.78
CA SER A 100 -12.04 -20.99 6.66
C SER A 100 -13.43 -20.57 7.17
N PRO A 101 -14.07 -19.53 6.59
CA PRO A 101 -15.38 -19.08 7.02
C PRO A 101 -16.45 -20.15 6.73
N LYS A 102 -17.37 -20.34 7.67
CA LYS A 102 -18.48 -21.28 7.56
C LYS A 102 -19.78 -20.49 7.40
N ALA A 103 -20.76 -21.02 6.67
CA ALA A 103 -22.05 -20.37 6.53
C ALA A 103 -23.13 -21.17 7.27
N ALA A 104 -23.72 -20.58 8.32
CA ALA A 104 -24.88 -21.13 8.98
C ALA A 104 -26.11 -20.97 8.06
N THR A 105 -26.86 -22.06 7.86
CA THR A 105 -28.08 -22.03 7.04
C THR A 105 -29.29 -21.82 7.94
N LEU A 106 -29.96 -20.67 7.77
CA LEU A 106 -31.03 -20.23 8.64
C LEU A 106 -32.35 -20.12 7.87
N THR A 107 -33.42 -20.67 8.43
CA THR A 107 -34.75 -20.68 7.79
C THR A 107 -35.58 -19.45 8.17
N HIS A 108 -36.70 -19.25 7.47
CA HIS A 108 -37.70 -18.25 7.86
C HIS A 108 -38.19 -18.48 9.29
N ASN A 109 -38.49 -19.74 9.63
CA ASN A 109 -38.99 -20.14 10.95
C ASN A 109 -37.99 -19.79 12.06
N ASN A 110 -36.69 -19.99 11.84
CA ASN A 110 -35.69 -19.66 12.86
C ASN A 110 -35.53 -18.14 13.04
N ILE A 111 -35.28 -17.40 11.95
CA ILE A 111 -34.91 -15.98 12.02
C ILE A 111 -36.10 -15.09 12.42
N VAL A 112 -37.27 -15.28 11.79
CA VAL A 112 -38.41 -14.37 11.98
C VAL A 112 -38.97 -14.50 13.40
N ASN A 113 -39.05 -15.72 13.93
CA ASN A 113 -39.45 -15.92 15.32
C ASN A 113 -38.45 -15.32 16.30
N ASN A 114 -37.14 -15.43 16.03
CA ASN A 114 -36.12 -14.84 16.91
C ASN A 114 -36.26 -13.32 16.95
N ALA A 115 -36.35 -12.67 15.78
CA ALA A 115 -36.61 -11.24 15.65
C ALA A 115 -37.88 -10.81 16.40
N ARG A 116 -38.97 -11.56 16.24
CA ARG A 116 -40.23 -11.31 16.94
C ARG A 116 -40.07 -11.36 18.45
N PHE A 117 -39.42 -12.38 18.99
CA PHE A 117 -39.25 -12.52 20.44
C PHE A 117 -38.24 -11.52 21.01
N VAL A 118 -37.19 -11.17 20.27
CA VAL A 118 -36.22 -10.12 20.65
C VAL A 118 -36.91 -8.76 20.70
N GLY A 119 -37.68 -8.40 19.67
CA GLY A 119 -38.47 -7.16 19.68
C GLY A 119 -39.50 -7.14 20.81
N ARG A 120 -40.10 -8.30 21.13
CA ARG A 120 -41.00 -8.44 22.28
C ARG A 120 -40.26 -8.20 23.60
N ALA A 121 -39.06 -8.73 23.79
CA ALA A 121 -38.27 -8.50 25.00
C ALA A 121 -37.89 -7.02 25.19
N MET A 122 -37.64 -6.30 24.09
CA MET A 122 -37.43 -4.84 24.10
C MET A 122 -38.73 -4.02 24.28
N HIS A 123 -39.89 -4.68 24.30
CA HIS A 123 -41.22 -4.05 24.23
C HIS A 123 -41.34 -3.09 23.05
N LEU A 124 -40.91 -3.50 21.85
CA LEU A 124 -41.07 -2.69 20.65
C LEU A 124 -42.53 -2.47 20.28
N THR A 125 -42.83 -1.27 19.80
CA THR A 125 -44.15 -0.84 19.32
C THR A 125 -43.99 -0.04 18.02
N PRO A 126 -45.07 0.22 17.27
CA PRO A 126 -45.01 1.07 16.09
C PRO A 126 -44.50 2.50 16.33
N ASP A 127 -44.58 2.99 17.58
CA ASP A 127 -44.13 4.33 17.96
C ASP A 127 -42.61 4.41 18.26
N ASP A 128 -41.93 3.26 18.25
CA ASP A 128 -40.49 3.18 18.53
C ASP A 128 -39.65 3.48 17.29
N ILE A 129 -38.49 4.08 17.54
CA ILE A 129 -37.44 4.31 16.53
C ILE A 129 -36.17 3.65 17.05
N VAL A 130 -35.75 2.58 16.38
CA VAL A 130 -34.56 1.79 16.72
C VAL A 130 -33.35 2.35 15.99
N CYS A 131 -32.38 2.90 16.71
CA CYS A 131 -31.07 3.19 16.14
C CYS A 131 -30.24 1.90 16.11
N CYS A 132 -29.85 1.46 14.91
CA CYS A 132 -29.12 0.21 14.68
C CYS A 132 -27.72 0.46 14.07
N PRO A 133 -26.72 0.81 14.90
CA PRO A 133 -25.31 0.81 14.51
C PRO A 133 -24.74 -0.56 14.08
N PRO A 134 -25.12 -1.72 14.69
CA PRO A 134 -24.60 -3.01 14.25
C PRO A 134 -24.89 -3.30 12.77
N PRO A 135 -23.92 -3.83 12.01
CA PRO A 135 -24.07 -3.97 10.57
C PRO A 135 -25.01 -5.11 10.18
N LEU A 136 -25.69 -4.96 9.04
CA LEU A 136 -26.66 -5.94 8.52
C LEU A 136 -26.03 -7.25 8.03
N PHE A 137 -24.72 -7.28 7.79
CA PHE A 137 -24.03 -8.54 7.52
C PHE A 137 -23.81 -9.36 8.80
N HIS A 138 -24.04 -8.80 9.99
CA HIS A 138 -23.97 -9.50 11.26
C HIS A 138 -25.40 -9.81 11.75
N CYS A 139 -25.60 -10.98 12.35
CA CYS A 139 -26.92 -11.41 12.82
C CYS A 139 -27.54 -10.44 13.85
N PHE A 140 -26.72 -9.70 14.60
CA PHE A 140 -27.18 -8.60 15.46
C PHE A 140 -27.94 -7.53 14.66
N GLY A 141 -27.28 -6.87 13.70
CA GLY A 141 -27.93 -5.81 12.93
C GLY A 141 -29.12 -6.32 12.10
N LEU A 142 -28.95 -7.50 11.48
CA LEU A 142 -29.99 -8.11 10.66
C LEU A 142 -31.24 -8.53 11.45
N VAL A 143 -31.06 -9.33 12.50
CA VAL A 143 -32.18 -9.97 13.21
C VAL A 143 -32.68 -9.09 14.34
N MET A 144 -31.79 -8.68 15.25
CA MET A 144 -32.16 -7.94 16.46
C MET A 144 -32.46 -6.46 16.17
N GLY A 145 -31.91 -5.92 15.07
CA GLY A 145 -32.22 -4.58 14.58
C GLY A 145 -33.33 -4.58 13.54
N PHE A 146 -32.97 -4.88 12.30
CA PHE A 146 -33.87 -4.73 11.15
C PHE A 146 -35.13 -5.59 11.25
N LEU A 147 -34.99 -6.91 11.39
CA LEU A 147 -36.15 -7.80 11.41
C LEU A 147 -36.99 -7.65 12.68
N ALA A 148 -36.39 -7.36 13.83
CA ALA A 148 -37.14 -7.07 15.05
C ALA A 148 -38.01 -5.82 14.89
N SER A 149 -37.46 -4.75 14.32
CA SER A 149 -38.22 -3.52 14.00
C SER A 149 -39.34 -3.83 13.01
N PHE A 150 -39.03 -4.58 11.95
CA PHE A 150 -39.99 -4.99 10.93
C PHE A 150 -41.17 -5.80 11.50
N CYS A 151 -40.89 -6.77 12.38
CA CYS A 151 -41.92 -7.63 12.99
C CYS A 151 -42.88 -6.88 13.94
N HIS A 152 -42.46 -5.74 14.47
CA HIS A 152 -43.24 -4.94 15.44
C HIS A 152 -43.74 -3.62 14.85
N GLY A 153 -43.47 -3.35 13.57
CA GLY A 153 -43.90 -2.13 12.88
C GLY A 153 -43.17 -0.87 13.33
N SER A 154 -42.04 -1.00 14.02
CA SER A 154 -41.23 0.12 14.51
C SER A 154 -40.41 0.76 13.40
N GLY A 155 -40.08 2.05 13.56
CA GLY A 155 -39.09 2.72 12.73
C GLY A 155 -37.67 2.22 13.03
N ILE A 156 -36.79 2.25 12.03
CA ILE A 156 -35.36 1.92 12.18
C ILE A 156 -34.49 2.98 11.51
N VAL A 157 -33.39 3.33 12.15
CA VAL A 157 -32.37 4.25 11.64
C VAL A 157 -31.04 3.53 11.58
N PHE A 158 -30.44 3.50 10.39
CA PHE A 158 -29.05 3.08 10.18
C PHE A 158 -28.17 4.33 10.15
N PRO A 159 -27.37 4.59 11.21
CA PRO A 159 -26.68 5.88 11.38
C PRO A 159 -25.58 6.11 10.34
N SER A 160 -24.95 5.04 9.85
CA SER A 160 -23.84 5.08 8.90
C SER A 160 -23.62 3.71 8.26
N ASP A 161 -22.78 3.66 7.22
CA ASP A 161 -22.38 2.43 6.52
C ASP A 161 -21.42 1.55 7.36
N ASN A 162 -20.64 2.17 8.24
CA ASN A 162 -19.77 1.54 9.24
C ASN A 162 -20.02 2.19 10.61
N PHE A 163 -19.62 1.55 11.72
CA PHE A 163 -19.79 2.17 13.05
C PHE A 163 -19.00 3.48 13.16
N ASP A 164 -19.70 4.57 13.52
CA ASP A 164 -19.14 5.88 13.84
C ASP A 164 -19.94 6.47 15.01
N ALA A 165 -19.32 6.52 16.20
CA ALA A 165 -19.97 6.98 17.43
C ALA A 165 -20.61 8.37 17.29
N ARG A 166 -20.00 9.28 16.52
CA ARG A 166 -20.59 10.60 16.26
C ARG A 166 -21.90 10.45 15.50
N ARG A 167 -21.91 9.68 14.40
CA ARG A 167 -23.10 9.49 13.57
C ARG A 167 -24.20 8.79 14.32
N VAL A 168 -23.85 7.86 15.21
CA VAL A 168 -24.82 7.20 16.10
C VAL A 168 -25.47 8.23 17.02
N VAL A 169 -24.68 9.00 17.77
CA VAL A 169 -25.22 10.00 18.72
C VAL A 169 -26.04 11.07 17.99
N GLU A 170 -25.53 11.57 16.85
CA GLU A 170 -26.26 12.51 15.99
C GLU A 170 -27.59 11.92 15.51
N ALA A 171 -27.63 10.66 15.08
CA ALA A 171 -28.85 10.00 14.62
C ALA A 171 -29.84 9.77 15.77
N VAL A 172 -29.37 9.30 16.92
CA VAL A 172 -30.21 9.10 18.12
C VAL A 172 -30.87 10.41 18.52
N VAL A 173 -30.15 11.53 18.50
CA VAL A 173 -30.68 12.85 18.84
C VAL A 173 -31.59 13.40 17.75
N CYS A 174 -31.17 13.34 16.48
CA CYS A 174 -31.89 13.92 15.34
C CYS A 174 -33.24 13.24 15.10
N TYR A 175 -33.27 11.90 15.17
CA TYR A 175 -34.47 11.11 14.96
C TYR A 175 -35.22 10.77 16.26
N ASP A 176 -34.77 11.33 17.39
CA ASP A 176 -35.33 11.10 18.73
C ASP A 176 -35.58 9.61 19.02
N ALA A 177 -34.53 8.80 18.79
CA ALA A 177 -34.59 7.35 18.86
C ALA A 177 -34.98 6.88 20.26
N THR A 178 -35.80 5.83 20.33
CA THR A 178 -36.31 5.26 21.59
C THR A 178 -35.51 4.04 22.03
N VAL A 179 -34.84 3.36 21.09
CA VAL A 179 -34.02 2.17 21.33
C VAL A 179 -32.66 2.33 20.67
N LEU A 180 -31.60 1.97 21.38
CA LEU A 180 -30.24 1.89 20.85
C LEU A 180 -29.70 0.47 20.95
N LEU A 181 -29.07 0.00 19.87
CA LEU A 181 -28.45 -1.32 19.80
C LEU A 181 -26.93 -1.16 19.73
N GLY A 182 -26.18 -2.00 20.43
CA GLY A 182 -24.73 -1.90 20.40
C GLY A 182 -24.04 -3.04 21.12
N VAL A 183 -22.73 -3.14 20.94
CA VAL A 183 -21.85 -3.93 21.81
C VAL A 183 -21.24 -2.99 22.86
N PRO A 184 -20.70 -3.49 23.99
CA PRO A 184 -20.17 -2.64 25.07
C PRO A 184 -19.20 -1.55 24.59
N THR A 185 -18.29 -1.88 23.67
CA THR A 185 -17.31 -0.91 23.13
C THR A 185 -17.94 0.20 22.30
N MET A 186 -19.08 -0.06 21.63
CA MET A 186 -19.84 0.96 20.91
C MET A 186 -20.44 1.96 21.88
N TYR A 187 -21.08 1.46 22.94
CA TYR A 187 -21.65 2.29 24.01
C TYR A 187 -20.61 3.17 24.70
N VAL A 188 -19.41 2.64 24.98
CA VAL A 188 -18.30 3.43 25.53
C VAL A 188 -17.91 4.57 24.59
N ALA A 189 -17.73 4.29 23.30
CA ALA A 189 -17.36 5.31 22.30
C ALA A 189 -18.44 6.39 22.14
N GLU A 190 -19.72 6.01 22.20
CA GLU A 190 -20.85 6.92 22.18
C GLU A 190 -20.87 7.82 23.42
N LEU A 191 -20.66 7.25 24.61
CA LEU A 191 -20.56 8.00 25.87
C LEU A 191 -19.41 9.02 25.84
N GLU A 192 -18.23 8.63 25.34
CA GLU A 192 -17.09 9.54 25.17
C GLU A 192 -17.42 10.71 24.23
N TYR A 193 -18.13 10.45 23.13
CA TYR A 193 -18.54 11.49 22.18
C TYR A 193 -19.60 12.42 22.79
N MET A 194 -20.56 11.87 23.54
CA MET A 194 -21.55 12.66 24.26
C MET A 194 -20.91 13.54 25.34
N ALA A 195 -19.93 13.02 26.08
CA ALA A 195 -19.20 13.79 27.08
C ALA A 195 -18.48 15.00 26.45
N LYS A 196 -17.91 14.82 25.25
CA LYS A 196 -17.22 15.89 24.50
C LYS A 196 -18.17 16.96 23.94
N THR A 197 -19.39 16.58 23.57
CA THR A 197 -20.33 17.47 22.85
C THR A 197 -21.47 18.02 23.70
N GLY A 198 -21.74 17.41 24.86
CA GLY A 198 -22.90 17.71 25.70
C GLY A 198 -24.24 17.28 25.10
N GLN A 199 -24.26 16.58 23.96
CA GLN A 199 -25.49 16.07 23.36
C GLN A 199 -26.12 14.99 24.25
N LYS A 200 -27.44 15.05 24.42
CA LYS A 200 -28.20 14.07 25.20
C LYS A 200 -29.49 13.67 24.48
N PRO A 201 -29.80 12.37 24.39
CA PRO A 201 -31.07 11.90 23.84
C PRO A 201 -32.24 12.26 24.75
N ARG A 202 -33.44 12.43 24.17
CA ARG A 202 -34.64 12.82 24.92
C ARG A 202 -35.58 11.65 25.17
N ARG A 203 -35.85 10.83 24.15
CA ARG A 203 -36.81 9.71 24.23
C ARG A 203 -36.19 8.32 24.37
N LEU A 204 -34.86 8.22 24.40
CA LEU A 204 -34.18 6.94 24.54
C LEU A 204 -34.59 6.26 25.85
N ARG A 205 -35.29 5.12 25.76
CA ARG A 205 -35.89 4.42 26.91
C ARG A 205 -35.18 3.12 27.27
N THR A 206 -34.53 2.49 26.31
CA THR A 206 -33.89 1.18 26.47
C THR A 206 -32.77 1.00 25.46
N GLY A 207 -31.96 -0.04 25.69
CA GLY A 207 -31.08 -0.57 24.66
C GLY A 207 -30.91 -2.08 24.78
N LEU A 208 -30.14 -2.64 23.86
CA LEU A 208 -29.79 -4.06 23.84
C LEU A 208 -28.28 -4.18 23.61
N ALA A 209 -27.63 -4.98 24.46
CA ALA A 209 -26.24 -5.35 24.33
C ALA A 209 -26.09 -6.86 24.15
N SER A 210 -25.12 -7.25 23.33
CA SER A 210 -24.81 -8.63 23.01
C SER A 210 -23.37 -8.73 22.50
N GLY A 211 -22.83 -9.95 22.38
CA GLY A 211 -21.48 -10.21 21.86
C GLY A 211 -20.36 -10.20 22.91
N SER A 212 -20.51 -9.49 24.03
CA SER A 212 -19.61 -9.56 25.19
C SER A 212 -20.31 -9.13 26.47
N ALA A 213 -19.65 -9.36 27.62
CA ALA A 213 -20.17 -8.96 28.92
C ALA A 213 -20.23 -7.43 29.06
N VAL A 214 -21.27 -6.93 29.73
CA VAL A 214 -21.43 -5.52 30.08
C VAL A 214 -21.10 -5.34 31.55
N SER A 215 -20.18 -4.42 31.88
CA SER A 215 -19.85 -4.12 33.26
C SER A 215 -20.94 -3.29 33.95
N MET A 216 -21.08 -3.45 35.26
CA MET A 216 -21.94 -2.58 36.08
C MET A 216 -21.59 -1.10 35.94
N GLN A 217 -20.30 -0.78 35.79
CA GLN A 217 -19.85 0.59 35.57
C GLN A 217 -20.42 1.17 34.26
N LEU A 218 -20.35 0.41 33.17
CA LEU A 218 -20.90 0.85 31.88
C LEU A 218 -22.42 1.02 31.95
N MET A 219 -23.13 0.11 32.63
CA MET A 219 -24.58 0.26 32.87
C MET A 219 -24.93 1.57 33.58
N ASN A 220 -24.21 1.87 34.66
CA ASN A 220 -24.42 3.10 35.44
C ASN A 220 -24.16 4.34 34.56
N GLN A 221 -23.06 4.34 33.78
CA GLN A 221 -22.74 5.45 32.88
C GLN A 221 -23.81 5.64 31.79
N LEU A 222 -24.32 4.56 31.21
CA LEU A 222 -25.41 4.61 30.24
C LEU A 222 -26.68 5.18 30.82
N GLN A 223 -27.02 4.82 32.05
CA GLN A 223 -28.17 5.38 32.75
C GLN A 223 -27.98 6.88 33.06
N GLU A 224 -26.85 7.26 33.63
CA GLU A 224 -26.57 8.63 34.09
C GLU A 224 -26.38 9.63 32.93
N THR A 225 -25.68 9.20 31.88
CA THR A 225 -25.26 10.10 30.78
C THR A 225 -26.19 10.01 29.59
N MET A 226 -26.57 8.79 29.20
CA MET A 226 -27.37 8.52 28.00
C MET A 226 -28.86 8.36 28.29
N GLY A 227 -29.26 8.23 29.56
CA GLY A 227 -30.66 8.05 29.95
C GLY A 227 -31.22 6.66 29.66
N VAL A 228 -30.37 5.69 29.29
CA VAL A 228 -30.76 4.29 29.09
C VAL A 228 -31.00 3.65 30.45
N ARG A 229 -32.27 3.64 30.89
CA ARG A 229 -32.63 3.13 32.22
C ARG A 229 -32.51 1.62 32.35
N LYS A 230 -32.75 0.91 31.25
CA LYS A 230 -32.76 -0.55 31.21
C LYS A 230 -32.05 -0.98 29.94
N LEU A 231 -30.94 -1.69 30.09
CA LEU A 231 -30.24 -2.34 28.99
C LEU A 231 -30.50 -3.84 29.09
N LEU A 232 -30.98 -4.43 28.02
CA LEU A 232 -31.14 -5.87 27.92
C LEU A 232 -29.82 -6.50 27.48
N ILE A 233 -29.47 -7.62 28.10
CA ILE A 233 -28.39 -8.49 27.65
C ILE A 233 -28.96 -9.70 26.93
N ALA A 234 -28.44 -9.98 25.74
CA ALA A 234 -28.78 -11.15 24.93
C ALA A 234 -27.53 -11.99 24.65
N TYR A 235 -27.70 -13.31 24.76
CA TYR A 235 -26.69 -14.30 24.42
C TYR A 235 -27.20 -15.30 23.39
N GLY A 236 -26.27 -15.74 22.56
CA GLY A 236 -26.41 -16.83 21.63
C GLY A 236 -25.40 -16.69 20.51
N MET A 237 -25.59 -17.46 19.44
CA MET A 237 -24.65 -17.56 18.32
C MET A 237 -25.39 -17.46 17.01
N THR A 238 -24.68 -17.20 15.92
CA THR A 238 -25.29 -17.12 14.58
C THR A 238 -26.11 -18.37 14.24
N GLU A 239 -25.60 -19.53 14.64
CA GLU A 239 -26.21 -20.85 14.48
C GLU A 239 -27.50 -21.05 15.28
N THR A 240 -27.85 -20.11 16.16
CA THR A 240 -29.08 -20.09 16.97
C THR A 240 -29.93 -18.82 16.72
N SER A 241 -29.75 -18.20 15.56
CA SER A 241 -30.64 -17.22 14.92
C SER A 241 -30.97 -15.84 15.54
N PRO A 242 -30.14 -15.10 16.30
CA PRO A 242 -28.97 -15.51 17.06
C PRO A 242 -29.27 -15.73 18.56
N VAL A 243 -30.38 -15.21 19.10
CA VAL A 243 -30.57 -15.13 20.56
C VAL A 243 -31.20 -16.40 21.12
N THR A 244 -30.55 -17.03 22.09
CA THR A 244 -31.08 -18.20 22.84
C THR A 244 -31.43 -17.85 24.27
N PHE A 245 -30.74 -16.88 24.87
CA PHE A 245 -31.03 -16.35 26.20
C PHE A 245 -31.14 -14.83 26.15
N ILE A 246 -32.11 -14.29 26.88
CA ILE A 246 -32.24 -12.84 27.04
C ILE A 246 -32.74 -12.51 28.44
N THR A 247 -32.23 -11.40 28.96
CA THR A 247 -32.77 -10.77 30.17
C THR A 247 -34.13 -10.12 29.87
N ALA A 248 -34.89 -9.81 30.92
CA ALA A 248 -36.16 -9.10 30.83
C ALA A 248 -36.02 -7.65 31.33
N MET A 249 -36.94 -6.79 30.91
CA MET A 249 -36.98 -5.39 31.38
C MET A 249 -37.29 -5.31 32.88
N GLU A 250 -37.93 -6.34 33.44
CA GLU A 250 -38.32 -6.44 34.84
C GLU A 250 -37.19 -7.00 35.73
N ASP A 251 -36.10 -7.51 35.14
CA ASP A 251 -34.97 -8.05 35.90
C ASP A 251 -34.24 -6.95 36.67
N SER A 252 -33.71 -7.30 37.85
CA SER A 252 -32.84 -6.41 38.63
C SER A 252 -31.58 -6.04 37.85
N ASP A 253 -30.98 -4.89 38.17
CA ASP A 253 -29.72 -4.47 37.53
C ASP A 253 -28.60 -5.50 37.75
N GLU A 254 -28.59 -6.16 38.90
CA GLU A 254 -27.67 -7.27 39.21
C GLU A 254 -27.86 -8.45 38.24
N LYS A 255 -29.10 -8.93 38.02
CA LYS A 255 -29.34 -10.04 37.10
C LYS A 255 -29.01 -9.64 35.66
N ARG A 256 -29.23 -8.38 35.28
CA ARG A 256 -28.87 -7.86 33.95
C ARG A 256 -27.37 -7.77 33.70
N THR A 257 -26.53 -7.65 34.73
CA THR A 257 -25.06 -7.56 34.55
C THR A 257 -24.31 -8.83 34.84
N THR A 258 -24.87 -9.71 35.68
CA THR A 258 -24.22 -10.96 36.09
C THR A 258 -24.68 -12.17 35.28
N THR A 259 -25.78 -12.05 34.53
CA THR A 259 -26.38 -13.17 33.77
C THR A 259 -26.60 -12.78 32.31
N VAL A 260 -26.89 -13.78 31.47
CA VAL A 260 -27.39 -13.57 30.11
C VAL A 260 -28.90 -13.77 29.98
N GLY A 261 -29.59 -13.83 31.12
CA GLY A 261 -31.03 -14.01 31.19
C GLY A 261 -31.48 -15.46 31.11
N ARG A 262 -32.72 -15.65 30.67
CA ARG A 262 -33.39 -16.97 30.61
C ARG A 262 -33.54 -17.44 29.16
N PRO A 263 -33.72 -18.76 28.93
CA PRO A 263 -34.01 -19.28 27.60
C PRO A 263 -35.20 -18.56 26.94
N MET A 264 -35.07 -18.26 25.65
CA MET A 264 -36.11 -17.64 24.84
C MET A 264 -37.40 -18.50 24.78
N PRO A 265 -38.58 -17.90 24.53
CA PRO A 265 -39.81 -18.67 24.34
C PRO A 265 -39.65 -19.74 23.27
N HIS A 266 -40.16 -20.95 23.52
CA HIS A 266 -40.04 -22.11 22.63
C HIS A 266 -38.59 -22.57 22.35
N THR A 267 -37.66 -22.20 23.22
CA THR A 267 -36.29 -22.70 23.25
C THR A 267 -36.09 -23.50 24.55
N ALA A 268 -35.34 -24.60 24.45
CA ALA A 268 -34.89 -25.38 25.59
C ALA A 268 -33.37 -25.24 25.74
N ALA A 269 -32.87 -25.31 26.96
CA ALA A 269 -31.44 -25.32 27.25
C ALA A 269 -31.10 -26.31 28.36
N LYS A 270 -29.90 -26.88 28.30
CA LYS A 270 -29.34 -27.77 29.33
C LYS A 270 -27.84 -27.56 29.45
N ILE A 271 -27.29 -27.92 30.61
CA ILE A 271 -25.85 -27.97 30.86
C ILE A 271 -25.42 -29.43 30.88
N ILE A 272 -24.33 -29.79 30.20
CA ILE A 272 -23.80 -31.16 30.17
C ILE A 272 -22.35 -31.25 30.60
N ASP A 273 -21.96 -32.41 31.14
CA ASP A 273 -20.57 -32.76 31.40
C ASP A 273 -19.83 -33.21 30.12
N PRO A 274 -18.50 -33.43 30.16
CA PRO A 274 -17.74 -33.92 29.01
C PRO A 274 -18.16 -35.30 28.50
N GLN A 275 -18.88 -36.09 29.31
CA GLN A 275 -19.43 -37.40 28.94
C GLN A 275 -20.82 -37.28 28.28
N GLY A 276 -21.42 -36.08 28.26
CA GLY A 276 -22.73 -35.80 27.69
C GLY A 276 -23.90 -35.98 28.65
N ASN A 277 -23.66 -36.21 29.94
CA ASN A 277 -24.71 -36.31 30.94
C ASN A 277 -25.23 -34.92 31.32
N ILE A 278 -26.53 -34.80 31.55
CA ILE A 278 -27.16 -33.55 31.98
C ILE A 278 -26.78 -33.29 33.44
N LEU A 279 -26.25 -32.10 33.72
CA LEU A 279 -25.87 -31.66 35.05
C LEU A 279 -27.05 -31.03 35.81
N SER A 280 -26.93 -30.99 37.14
CA SER A 280 -27.89 -30.31 38.02
C SER A 280 -27.77 -28.79 37.88
N ARG A 281 -28.81 -28.06 38.30
CA ARG A 281 -28.73 -26.59 38.38
C ARG A 281 -27.60 -26.19 39.33
N GLY A 282 -26.92 -25.09 39.00
CA GLY A 282 -25.74 -24.62 39.73
C GLY A 282 -24.41 -25.28 39.35
N GLU A 283 -24.42 -26.38 38.58
CA GLU A 283 -23.19 -27.03 38.10
C GLU A 283 -22.72 -26.45 36.75
N ARG A 284 -21.39 -26.42 36.55
CA ARG A 284 -20.75 -25.88 35.34
C ARG A 284 -20.54 -26.97 34.29
N GLY A 285 -20.81 -26.66 33.04
CA GLY A 285 -20.58 -27.55 31.90
C GLY A 285 -20.91 -26.89 30.57
N GLU A 286 -20.96 -27.68 29.49
CA GLU A 286 -21.27 -27.20 28.16
C GLU A 286 -22.75 -26.80 28.05
N ILE A 287 -23.02 -25.62 27.49
CA ILE A 287 -24.37 -25.19 27.18
C ILE A 287 -24.85 -25.85 25.89
N CYS A 288 -25.98 -26.53 25.97
CA CYS A 288 -26.69 -27.07 24.81
C CYS A 288 -28.04 -26.41 24.66
N THR A 289 -28.41 -26.02 23.44
CA THR A 289 -29.70 -25.38 23.15
C THR A 289 -30.50 -26.17 22.13
N SER A 290 -31.83 -26.07 22.20
CA SER A 290 -32.77 -26.73 21.29
C SER A 290 -34.01 -25.86 21.05
N GLY A 291 -34.74 -26.14 19.98
CA GLY A 291 -35.99 -25.46 19.64
C GLY A 291 -35.95 -24.82 18.26
N TYR A 292 -36.85 -23.85 18.03
CA TYR A 292 -36.99 -23.20 16.72
C TYR A 292 -35.75 -22.38 16.32
N ALA A 293 -34.85 -22.04 17.25
CA ALA A 293 -33.75 -21.14 16.99
C ALA A 293 -32.60 -21.78 16.18
N LEU A 294 -32.54 -23.11 16.14
CA LEU A 294 -31.41 -23.84 15.58
C LEU A 294 -31.29 -23.69 14.07
N GLN A 295 -30.07 -23.50 13.59
CA GLN A 295 -29.74 -23.60 12.18
C GLN A 295 -30.15 -24.96 11.59
N LYS A 296 -30.36 -24.97 10.28
CA LYS A 296 -30.56 -26.21 9.51
C LYS A 296 -29.25 -27.00 9.35
N GLY A 297 -28.11 -26.31 9.47
CA GLY A 297 -26.75 -26.86 9.40
C GLY A 297 -25.77 -25.91 8.71
N TYR A 298 -24.51 -26.31 8.60
CA TYR A 298 -23.51 -25.55 7.85
C TYR A 298 -23.58 -25.85 6.36
N TRP A 299 -23.58 -24.80 5.53
CA TRP A 299 -23.68 -24.91 4.07
C TRP A 299 -22.55 -25.77 3.50
N LYS A 300 -22.93 -26.87 2.82
CA LYS A 300 -22.01 -27.85 2.22
C LYS A 300 -20.94 -28.39 3.19
N ASN A 301 -21.26 -28.46 4.48
CA ASN A 301 -20.34 -28.95 5.51
C ASN A 301 -21.06 -29.84 6.52
N ASP A 302 -21.49 -31.01 6.04
CA ASP A 302 -22.23 -31.98 6.86
C ASP A 302 -21.38 -32.50 8.03
N ALA A 303 -20.07 -32.71 7.83
CA ALA A 303 -19.17 -33.16 8.89
C ALA A 303 -19.16 -32.20 10.09
N LYS A 304 -19.01 -30.89 9.83
CA LYS A 304 -19.06 -29.89 10.90
C LYS A 304 -20.46 -29.76 11.49
N THR A 305 -21.51 -29.94 10.69
CA THR A 305 -22.88 -29.93 11.17
C THR A 305 -23.11 -31.03 12.20
N GLN A 306 -22.71 -32.27 11.89
CA GLN A 306 -22.87 -33.41 12.80
C GLN A 306 -22.02 -33.31 14.08
N GLU A 307 -20.91 -32.55 14.04
CA GLU A 307 -20.08 -32.31 15.22
C GLU A 307 -20.83 -31.51 16.30
N VAL A 308 -21.68 -30.56 15.90
CA VAL A 308 -22.32 -29.62 16.83
C VAL A 308 -23.83 -29.80 16.96
N MET A 309 -24.50 -30.37 15.96
CA MET A 309 -25.95 -30.63 15.97
C MET A 309 -26.21 -32.12 16.27
N LYS A 310 -26.42 -32.47 17.54
CA LYS A 310 -26.54 -33.87 18.00
C LYS A 310 -27.94 -34.18 18.52
N ARG A 311 -28.46 -35.36 18.21
CA ARG A 311 -29.71 -35.84 18.80
C ARG A 311 -29.43 -36.57 20.11
N ASP A 312 -30.25 -36.33 21.13
CA ASP A 312 -30.21 -37.11 22.37
C ASP A 312 -31.00 -38.43 22.25
N GLY A 313 -31.05 -39.20 23.34
CA GLY A 313 -31.76 -40.48 23.40
C GLY A 313 -33.28 -40.38 23.18
N ASN A 314 -33.87 -39.18 23.31
CA ASN A 314 -35.28 -38.92 23.03
C ASN A 314 -35.50 -38.40 21.60
N GLY A 315 -34.44 -38.32 20.79
CA GLY A 315 -34.48 -37.83 19.42
C GLY A 315 -34.52 -36.31 19.29
N ILE A 316 -34.43 -35.56 20.39
CA ILE A 316 -34.42 -34.09 20.37
C ILE A 316 -33.06 -33.62 19.84
N LEU A 317 -33.09 -32.70 18.87
CA LEU A 317 -31.88 -32.14 18.28
C LEU A 317 -31.36 -30.99 19.14
N TRP A 318 -30.09 -31.06 19.53
CA TRP A 318 -29.39 -30.09 20.36
C TRP A 318 -28.21 -29.50 19.60
N MET A 319 -28.06 -28.19 19.69
CA MET A 319 -26.85 -27.48 19.30
C MET A 319 -25.92 -27.38 20.52
N HIS A 320 -24.75 -27.99 20.39
CA HIS A 320 -23.62 -27.83 21.31
C HIS A 320 -22.93 -26.50 21.02
N THR A 321 -23.01 -25.54 21.94
CA THR A 321 -22.51 -24.17 21.68
C THR A 321 -20.99 -24.10 21.75
N GLY A 322 -20.34 -25.01 22.48
CA GLY A 322 -18.92 -24.93 22.83
C GLY A 322 -18.60 -23.86 23.90
N ASP A 323 -19.62 -23.16 24.41
CA ASP A 323 -19.50 -22.25 25.55
C ASP A 323 -19.80 -23.02 26.84
N GLU A 324 -19.05 -22.69 27.89
CA GLU A 324 -19.31 -23.19 29.23
C GLU A 324 -20.23 -22.23 29.98
N GLY A 325 -21.15 -22.78 30.76
CA GLY A 325 -21.96 -21.99 31.66
C GLY A 325 -22.64 -22.81 32.75
N VAL A 326 -23.43 -22.09 33.53
CA VAL A 326 -24.26 -22.61 34.61
C VAL A 326 -25.66 -22.01 34.51
N ILE A 327 -26.68 -22.80 34.79
CA ILE A 327 -28.06 -22.31 34.95
C ILE A 327 -28.43 -22.42 36.42
N ASP A 328 -28.83 -21.30 37.02
CA ASP A 328 -29.23 -21.24 38.43
C ASP A 328 -30.63 -21.83 38.68
N ASP A 329 -31.03 -21.92 39.95
CA ASP A 329 -32.34 -22.42 40.37
C ASP A 329 -33.52 -21.57 39.88
N GLU A 330 -33.26 -20.29 39.61
CA GLU A 330 -34.24 -19.34 39.06
C GLU A 330 -34.31 -19.38 37.53
N GLY A 331 -33.46 -20.19 36.87
CA GLY A 331 -33.41 -20.36 35.43
C GLY A 331 -32.55 -19.36 34.66
N TYR A 332 -31.79 -18.49 35.33
CA TYR A 332 -30.85 -17.59 34.68
C TYR A 332 -29.57 -18.33 34.31
N ALA A 333 -29.05 -18.05 33.12
CA ALA A 333 -27.79 -18.59 32.66
C ALA A 333 -26.65 -17.61 32.89
N HIS A 334 -25.51 -18.14 33.32
CA HIS A 334 -24.23 -17.44 33.41
C HIS A 334 -23.24 -18.13 32.48
N ILE A 335 -22.59 -17.36 31.62
CA ILE A 335 -21.56 -17.88 30.72
C ILE A 335 -20.23 -17.76 31.45
N THR A 336 -19.56 -18.88 31.71
CA THR A 336 -18.31 -18.95 32.50
C THR A 336 -17.06 -19.02 31.65
N GLY A 337 -17.19 -19.31 30.35
CA GLY A 337 -16.07 -19.30 29.43
C GLY A 337 -16.37 -19.99 28.11
N ARG A 338 -15.32 -20.24 27.34
CA ARG A 338 -15.34 -21.07 26.13
C ARG A 338 -14.51 -22.30 26.34
N ILE A 339 -15.06 -23.47 26.02
CA ILE A 339 -14.41 -24.76 26.29
C ILE A 339 -13.08 -24.87 25.53
N LYS A 340 -12.99 -24.27 24.34
CA LYS A 340 -11.77 -24.26 23.52
C LYS A 340 -10.72 -23.24 23.94
N ASP A 341 -11.12 -22.26 24.75
CA ASP A 341 -10.24 -21.19 25.21
C ASP A 341 -9.79 -21.42 26.67
N ILE A 342 -10.17 -22.57 27.27
CA ILE A 342 -9.69 -22.99 28.60
C ILE A 342 -8.17 -23.13 28.55
N ILE A 343 -7.49 -22.41 29.44
CA ILE A 343 -6.05 -22.46 29.61
C ILE A 343 -5.73 -23.65 30.51
N ILE A 344 -4.94 -24.60 30.01
CA ILE A 344 -4.52 -25.78 30.77
C ILE A 344 -3.13 -25.54 31.33
N ARG A 345 -3.06 -25.03 32.56
CA ARG A 345 -1.82 -24.68 33.25
C ARG A 345 -1.45 -25.76 34.26
N GLY A 346 -0.43 -26.57 33.95
CA GLY A 346 0.07 -27.60 34.87
C GLY A 346 -0.97 -28.65 35.26
N GLY A 347 -1.98 -28.88 34.40
CA GLY A 347 -3.11 -29.78 34.66
C GLY A 347 -4.34 -29.14 35.31
N GLU A 348 -4.30 -27.84 35.63
CA GLU A 348 -5.46 -27.08 36.11
C GLU A 348 -6.16 -26.36 34.95
N ASN A 349 -7.50 -26.43 34.93
CA ASN A 349 -8.33 -25.71 33.97
C ASN A 349 -8.56 -24.27 34.47
N ILE A 350 -8.02 -23.30 33.75
CA ILE A 350 -8.17 -21.88 34.03
C ILE A 350 -9.07 -21.25 32.96
N PHE A 351 -10.11 -20.55 33.40
CA PHE A 351 -11.08 -19.91 32.53
C PHE A 351 -10.69 -18.45 32.29
N PRO A 352 -10.33 -18.03 31.06
CA PRO A 352 -9.91 -16.66 30.78
C PRO A 352 -10.89 -15.60 31.27
N ARG A 353 -12.19 -15.87 31.10
CA ARG A 353 -13.26 -14.93 31.42
C ARG A 353 -13.31 -14.54 32.90
N GLU A 354 -13.06 -15.47 33.82
CA GLU A 354 -13.03 -15.18 35.26
C GLU A 354 -11.94 -14.13 35.57
N ILE A 355 -10.83 -14.20 34.84
CA ILE A 355 -9.71 -13.27 34.98
C ILE A 355 -10.04 -11.93 34.30
N GLU A 356 -10.67 -11.93 33.12
CA GLU A 356 -11.15 -10.72 32.43
C GLU A 356 -12.14 -9.92 33.28
N GLU A 357 -13.13 -10.59 33.88
CA GLU A 357 -14.13 -10.00 34.78
C GLU A 357 -13.47 -9.40 36.02
N ARG A 358 -12.48 -10.10 36.59
CA ARG A 358 -11.70 -9.56 37.70
C ARG A 358 -10.91 -8.33 37.29
N LEU A 359 -10.17 -8.38 36.18
CA LEU A 359 -9.33 -7.29 35.70
C LEU A 359 -10.13 -6.04 35.38
N THR A 360 -11.30 -6.17 34.76
CA THR A 360 -12.20 -5.05 34.43
C THR A 360 -12.88 -4.42 35.66
N CYS A 361 -12.79 -5.05 36.84
CA CYS A 361 -13.16 -4.40 38.10
C CYS A 361 -12.09 -3.41 38.61
N HIS A 362 -10.89 -3.38 38.01
CA HIS A 362 -9.85 -2.43 38.40
C HIS A 362 -10.15 -1.04 37.78
N PRO A 363 -10.22 0.05 38.56
CA PRO A 363 -10.62 1.37 38.05
C PRO A 363 -9.80 1.88 36.86
N ALA A 364 -8.52 1.51 36.80
CA ALA A 364 -7.60 1.91 35.73
C ALA A 364 -7.58 0.98 34.49
N ILE A 365 -8.47 -0.02 34.39
CA ILE A 365 -8.54 -0.97 33.26
C ILE A 365 -9.94 -0.90 32.65
N ASP A 366 -10.04 -0.40 31.42
CA ASP A 366 -11.32 -0.27 30.70
C ASP A 366 -11.73 -1.59 30.00
N GLU A 367 -10.75 -2.32 29.45
CA GLU A 367 -10.98 -3.58 28.74
C GLU A 367 -9.86 -4.58 29.07
N ALA A 368 -10.20 -5.86 29.14
CA ALA A 368 -9.25 -6.95 29.32
C ALA A 368 -9.60 -8.13 28.40
N SER A 369 -8.59 -8.74 27.78
CA SER A 369 -8.72 -10.02 27.08
C SER A 369 -7.63 -10.98 27.55
N VAL A 370 -8.00 -12.21 27.87
CA VAL A 370 -7.10 -13.21 28.46
C VAL A 370 -6.98 -14.42 27.54
N VAL A 371 -5.76 -14.93 27.41
CA VAL A 371 -5.44 -16.08 26.55
C VAL A 371 -4.44 -17.01 27.23
N GLY A 372 -4.44 -18.27 26.79
CA GLY A 372 -3.37 -19.22 27.10
C GLY A 372 -2.14 -18.91 26.26
N ILE A 373 -0.99 -18.75 26.91
CA ILE A 373 0.31 -18.61 26.25
C ILE A 373 1.10 -19.87 26.53
N THR A 374 1.64 -20.49 25.48
CA THR A 374 2.47 -21.70 25.60
C THR A 374 3.66 -21.44 26.53
N ASP A 375 3.87 -22.34 27.48
CA ASP A 375 4.94 -22.28 28.48
C ASP A 375 5.61 -23.66 28.56
N GLU A 376 6.95 -23.68 28.51
CA GLU A 376 7.73 -24.92 28.48
C GLU A 376 7.54 -25.79 29.72
N ARG A 377 7.18 -25.20 30.87
CA ARG A 377 7.05 -25.90 32.14
C ARG A 377 5.62 -26.29 32.46
N TYR A 378 4.67 -25.38 32.23
CA TYR A 378 3.28 -25.58 32.62
C TYR A 378 2.36 -25.96 31.46
N GLY A 379 2.89 -26.10 30.24
CA GLY A 379 2.11 -26.29 29.03
C GLY A 379 1.53 -24.95 28.55
N GLU A 380 0.67 -24.35 29.36
CA GLU A 380 0.15 -22.99 29.16
C GLU A 380 0.23 -22.16 30.44
N VAL A 381 0.32 -20.85 30.28
CA VAL A 381 0.21 -19.85 31.36
C VAL A 381 -0.70 -18.71 30.93
N VAL A 382 -1.22 -17.96 31.90
CA VAL A 382 -2.15 -16.87 31.65
C VAL A 382 -1.41 -15.68 31.03
N GLY A 383 -1.87 -15.20 29.87
CA GLY A 383 -1.51 -13.90 29.31
C GLY A 383 -2.73 -12.99 29.25
N CYS A 384 -2.57 -11.68 29.49
CA CYS A 384 -3.65 -10.71 29.33
C CYS A 384 -3.25 -9.51 28.46
N PHE A 385 -4.21 -9.02 27.69
CA PHE A 385 -4.15 -7.80 26.92
C PHE A 385 -5.11 -6.78 27.54
N LEU A 386 -4.58 -5.63 27.96
CA LEU A 386 -5.30 -4.64 28.77
C LEU A 386 -5.40 -3.31 28.05
N LYS A 387 -6.58 -2.68 28.08
CA LYS A 387 -6.77 -1.27 27.74
C LYS A 387 -6.83 -0.48 29.04
N GLY A 388 -5.89 0.46 29.21
CA GLY A 388 -5.87 1.32 30.38
C GLY A 388 -6.89 2.45 30.26
N ASN A 389 -7.44 2.86 31.39
CA ASN A 389 -8.24 4.07 31.50
C ASN A 389 -7.39 5.31 31.16
N ALA A 390 -7.91 6.23 30.36
CA ALA A 390 -7.15 7.38 29.87
C ALA A 390 -6.88 8.45 30.95
N GLU A 391 -7.67 8.48 32.02
CA GLU A 391 -7.60 9.51 33.07
C GLU A 391 -6.84 9.04 34.32
N LEU A 392 -6.65 7.72 34.48
CA LEU A 392 -5.99 7.13 35.64
C LEU A 392 -4.60 6.57 35.29
N PRO A 393 -3.63 6.64 36.21
CA PRO A 393 -2.32 6.06 35.99
C PRO A 393 -2.43 4.54 35.82
N ARG A 394 -1.69 4.00 34.84
CA ARG A 394 -1.66 2.56 34.59
C ARG A 394 -1.04 1.82 35.79
N PRO A 395 -1.69 0.75 36.29
CA PRO A 395 -1.12 -0.06 37.35
C PRO A 395 0.14 -0.78 36.84
N SER A 396 1.12 -1.01 37.73
CA SER A 396 2.28 -1.81 37.37
C SER A 396 1.89 -3.26 37.10
N GLU A 397 2.73 -4.01 36.38
CA GLU A 397 2.49 -5.45 36.17
C GLU A 397 2.36 -6.22 37.50
N ALA A 398 3.12 -5.82 38.52
CA ALA A 398 3.04 -6.41 39.84
C ALA A 398 1.69 -6.13 40.51
N ASP A 399 1.17 -4.91 40.35
CA ASP A 399 -0.15 -4.53 40.89
C ASP A 399 -1.27 -5.31 40.21
N VAL A 400 -1.22 -5.44 38.88
CA VAL A 400 -2.20 -6.23 38.11
C VAL A 400 -2.19 -7.69 38.55
N ARG A 401 -1.01 -8.30 38.69
CA ARG A 401 -0.87 -9.68 39.19
C ARG A 401 -1.44 -9.84 40.58
N SER A 402 -1.04 -8.95 41.50
CA SER A 402 -1.50 -8.96 42.89
C SER A 402 -3.03 -8.80 42.96
N PHE A 403 -3.59 -7.90 42.14
CA PHE A 403 -5.03 -7.64 42.10
C PHE A 403 -5.85 -8.87 41.70
N VAL A 404 -5.34 -9.68 40.78
CA VAL A 404 -5.94 -10.98 40.40
C VAL A 404 -5.67 -12.03 41.48
N GLU A 405 -4.43 -12.15 41.95
CA GLU A 405 -3.99 -13.17 42.91
C GLU A 405 -4.76 -13.10 44.24
N ILE A 406 -5.04 -11.90 44.75
CA ILE A 406 -5.76 -11.69 46.01
C ILE A 406 -7.14 -12.35 46.00
N GLN A 407 -7.84 -12.35 44.86
CA GLN A 407 -9.22 -12.85 44.77
C GLN A 407 -9.33 -14.21 44.08
N LEU A 408 -8.54 -14.45 43.04
CA LEU A 408 -8.66 -15.63 42.19
C LEU A 408 -7.53 -16.66 42.42
N GLY A 409 -6.52 -16.30 43.22
CA GLY A 409 -5.38 -17.15 43.55
C GLY A 409 -4.23 -17.06 42.54
N ARG A 410 -3.03 -17.42 43.00
CA ARG A 410 -1.77 -17.26 42.26
C ARG A 410 -1.72 -17.96 40.90
N HIS A 411 -2.37 -19.11 40.79
CA HIS A 411 -2.38 -19.91 39.57
C HIS A 411 -3.11 -19.22 38.40
N LYS A 412 -4.04 -18.29 38.69
CA LYS A 412 -4.80 -17.50 37.71
C LYS A 412 -4.21 -16.11 37.44
N ALA A 413 -3.19 -15.70 38.18
CA ALA A 413 -2.54 -14.40 37.97
C ALA A 413 -1.80 -14.38 36.62
N PRO A 414 -1.93 -13.30 35.81
CA PRO A 414 -1.32 -13.23 34.50
C PRO A 414 0.22 -13.28 34.59
N GLN A 415 0.83 -14.19 33.83
CA GLN A 415 2.28 -14.29 33.70
C GLN A 415 2.84 -13.29 32.68
N TYR A 416 2.03 -12.94 31.68
CA TYR A 416 2.34 -11.91 30.68
C TYR A 416 1.21 -10.88 30.65
N ILE A 417 1.57 -9.61 30.64
CA ILE A 417 0.62 -8.48 30.61
C ILE A 417 1.03 -7.58 29.46
N PHE A 418 0.12 -7.34 28.53
CA PHE A 418 0.33 -6.50 27.36
C PHE A 418 -0.64 -5.34 27.41
N TRP A 419 -0.16 -4.10 27.30
CA TRP A 419 -1.06 -2.95 27.22
C TRP A 419 -1.35 -2.59 25.76
N LEU A 420 -2.61 -2.39 25.42
CA LEU A 420 -3.01 -1.88 24.12
C LEU A 420 -2.39 -0.48 23.90
N GLY A 421 -1.78 -0.30 22.73
CA GLY A 421 -1.00 0.88 22.39
C GLY A 421 0.49 0.81 22.77
N GLN A 422 0.96 -0.29 23.39
CA GLN A 422 2.40 -0.60 23.40
C GLN A 422 2.82 -1.15 22.02
N PRO A 423 4.10 -1.00 21.64
CA PRO A 423 4.63 -1.59 20.41
C PRO A 423 4.31 -3.09 20.36
N GLY A 424 3.47 -3.52 19.41
CA GLY A 424 3.12 -4.93 19.19
C GLY A 424 1.64 -5.32 19.29
N THR A 425 0.69 -4.44 19.66
CA THR A 425 -0.73 -4.85 19.90
C THR A 425 -1.83 -4.09 19.14
N SER A 426 -1.49 -3.20 18.20
CA SER A 426 -2.33 -2.69 17.10
C SER A 426 -1.40 -2.05 16.07
N SER A 427 -1.63 -2.14 14.76
CA SER A 427 -0.84 -1.36 13.78
C SER A 427 -1.07 0.13 14.05
N PRO A 428 -0.12 0.86 14.67
CA PRO A 428 -0.35 2.24 15.05
C PRO A 428 -0.35 3.10 13.79
N ALA A 429 -1.25 4.08 13.73
CA ALA A 429 -1.29 5.05 12.64
C ALA A 429 0.10 5.68 12.43
N VAL A 430 0.46 5.87 11.17
CA VAL A 430 1.73 6.48 10.78
C VAL A 430 1.52 7.97 10.53
N ARG A 431 2.39 8.79 11.09
CA ARG A 431 2.42 10.24 10.83
C ARG A 431 3.44 10.56 9.74
N ILE A 432 2.97 11.17 8.66
CA ILE A 432 3.83 11.70 7.60
C ILE A 432 4.09 13.18 7.86
N VAL A 433 5.37 13.57 7.84
CA VAL A 433 5.82 14.96 7.89
C VAL A 433 6.26 15.37 6.49
N GLU A 434 5.46 16.20 5.85
CA GLU A 434 5.72 16.68 4.50
C GLU A 434 6.75 17.82 4.52
N VAL A 435 7.95 17.55 4.02
CA VAL A 435 9.08 18.50 3.99
C VAL A 435 9.23 19.19 2.63
N GLY A 436 8.38 18.86 1.65
CA GLY A 436 8.45 19.39 0.28
C GLY A 436 8.54 20.91 0.17
N PRO A 437 7.66 21.71 0.83
CA PRO A 437 7.68 23.17 0.71
C PRO A 437 8.99 23.82 1.16
N ARG A 438 9.67 23.25 2.17
CA ARG A 438 10.99 23.71 2.64
C ARG A 438 12.11 22.98 1.92
N ASP A 439 12.29 21.70 2.23
CA ASP A 439 13.44 20.90 1.84
C ASP A 439 13.39 20.48 0.37
N GLY A 440 12.20 20.11 -0.11
CA GLY A 440 11.98 19.69 -1.50
C GLY A 440 12.28 20.80 -2.52
N LEU A 441 11.98 22.06 -2.17
CA LEU A 441 12.14 23.20 -3.07
C LEU A 441 13.51 23.90 -2.97
N GLN A 442 14.25 23.75 -1.87
CA GLN A 442 15.42 24.59 -1.57
C GLN A 442 16.53 24.54 -2.64
N ASN A 443 16.69 23.40 -3.31
CA ASN A 443 17.76 23.14 -4.29
C ASN A 443 17.32 23.41 -5.74
N ILE A 444 16.14 24.00 -5.94
CA ILE A 444 15.66 24.38 -7.27
C ILE A 444 16.32 25.70 -7.66
N ALA A 445 17.11 25.68 -8.73
CA ALA A 445 17.87 26.84 -9.19
C ALA A 445 16.98 27.98 -9.71
N GLU A 446 15.85 27.64 -10.33
CA GLU A 446 14.87 28.60 -10.81
C GLU A 446 14.01 29.12 -9.67
N ARG A 447 13.86 30.45 -9.61
CA ARG A 447 13.11 31.10 -8.55
C ARG A 447 11.62 30.74 -8.63
N ILE A 448 11.15 29.98 -7.65
CA ILE A 448 9.72 29.62 -7.54
C ILE A 448 8.94 30.80 -6.92
N PRO A 449 7.84 31.27 -7.55
CA PRO A 449 6.98 32.30 -6.98
C PRO A 449 6.38 31.89 -5.63
N THR A 450 6.27 32.84 -4.69
CA THR A 450 5.67 32.60 -3.37
C THR A 450 4.23 32.10 -3.47
N ALA A 451 3.45 32.58 -4.44
CA ALA A 451 2.10 32.11 -4.70
C ALA A 451 2.04 30.60 -5.02
N THR A 452 3.03 30.07 -5.74
CA THR A 452 3.12 28.63 -6.02
C THR A 452 3.42 27.83 -4.75
N LYS A 453 4.22 28.37 -3.82
CA LYS A 453 4.50 27.72 -2.53
C LYS A 453 3.27 27.69 -1.63
N LEU A 454 2.52 28.78 -1.59
CA LEU A 454 1.26 28.87 -0.83
C LEU A 454 0.22 27.88 -1.36
N GLU A 455 0.05 27.82 -2.69
CA GLU A 455 -0.82 26.83 -3.34
C GLU A 455 -0.38 25.39 -3.05
N LEU A 456 0.93 25.12 -3.07
CA LEU A 456 1.47 23.81 -2.70
C LEU A 456 1.06 23.43 -1.26
N ILE A 457 1.25 24.34 -0.30
CA ILE A 457 0.89 24.10 1.11
C ILE A 457 -0.62 23.86 1.25
N SER A 458 -1.46 24.67 0.59
CA SER A 458 -2.92 24.49 0.61
C SER A 458 -3.32 23.12 0.08
N ARG A 459 -2.80 22.72 -1.08
CA ARG A 459 -3.08 21.40 -1.68
C ARG A 459 -2.64 20.26 -0.77
N LEU A 460 -1.48 20.38 -0.13
CA LEU A 460 -0.98 19.38 0.81
C LEU A 460 -1.92 19.26 2.03
N GLN A 461 -2.41 20.37 2.59
CA GLN A 461 -3.40 20.35 3.67
C GLN A 461 -4.71 19.65 3.24
N GLU A 462 -5.18 19.88 2.01
CA GLU A 462 -6.39 19.25 1.46
C GLU A 462 -6.30 17.74 1.29
N THR A 463 -5.08 17.17 1.27
CA THR A 463 -4.86 15.71 1.30
C THR A 463 -5.14 15.10 2.67
N GLY A 464 -5.23 15.90 3.73
CA GLY A 464 -5.34 15.40 5.11
C GLY A 464 -4.01 15.37 5.88
N LEU A 465 -2.90 15.80 5.26
CA LEU A 465 -1.62 15.97 5.96
C LEU A 465 -1.76 16.94 7.15
N GLN A 466 -1.31 16.49 8.32
CA GLN A 466 -1.35 17.27 9.56
C GLN A 466 0.01 17.85 9.95
N SER A 467 1.10 17.43 9.31
CA SER A 467 2.46 17.91 9.58
C SER A 467 3.11 18.37 8.27
N ILE A 468 3.31 19.67 8.10
CA ILE A 468 3.88 20.26 6.88
C ILE A 468 4.94 21.29 7.26
N GLU A 469 6.20 21.04 6.87
CA GLU A 469 7.28 21.98 7.12
C GLU A 469 7.23 23.15 6.13
N LEU A 470 6.90 24.34 6.63
CA LEU A 470 6.50 25.46 5.78
C LEU A 470 7.69 26.07 5.03
N THR A 471 8.77 26.37 5.74
CA THR A 471 9.91 27.13 5.22
C THR A 471 11.09 27.08 6.21
N SER A 472 12.17 27.80 5.89
CA SER A 472 13.32 28.02 6.78
C SER A 472 13.66 29.51 6.87
N VAL A 473 13.97 29.99 8.07
CA VAL A 473 14.42 31.37 8.29
C VAL A 473 15.95 31.42 8.23
N VAL A 474 16.46 31.34 7.00
CA VAL A 474 17.89 31.33 6.67
C VAL A 474 18.31 32.62 5.98
N SER A 475 19.62 32.82 5.83
CA SER A 475 20.15 33.93 5.03
C SER A 475 19.73 33.79 3.56
N PRO A 476 19.10 34.83 2.96
CA PRO A 476 18.77 34.84 1.53
C PRO A 476 19.99 34.67 0.61
N LYS A 477 21.20 34.97 1.10
CA LYS A 477 22.44 34.72 0.33
C LYS A 477 22.83 33.24 0.32
N ALA A 478 22.53 32.51 1.40
CA ALA A 478 22.89 31.10 1.52
C ALA A 478 21.90 30.23 0.74
N ILE A 479 20.59 30.49 0.91
CA ILE A 479 19.51 29.78 0.21
C ILE A 479 18.56 30.81 -0.42
N PRO A 480 18.85 31.31 -1.63
CA PRO A 480 18.03 32.32 -2.30
C PRO A 480 16.56 31.91 -2.46
N GLN A 481 16.33 30.61 -2.62
CA GLN A 481 15.01 30.04 -2.83
C GLN A 481 14.06 30.21 -1.63
N LEU A 482 14.58 30.47 -0.41
CA LEU A 482 13.79 30.66 0.83
C LEU A 482 13.78 32.12 1.32
N ALA A 483 14.22 33.06 0.48
CA ALA A 483 14.29 34.49 0.81
C ALA A 483 12.93 35.14 1.12
N ASP A 484 11.84 34.53 0.65
CA ASP A 484 10.45 34.96 0.81
C ASP A 484 9.78 34.39 2.08
N CYS A 485 10.53 33.76 3.00
CA CYS A 485 10.00 33.15 4.23
C CYS A 485 9.09 34.09 5.03
N ARG A 486 9.46 35.37 5.19
CA ARG A 486 8.61 36.36 5.88
C ARG A 486 7.29 36.62 5.17
N GLN A 487 7.32 36.74 3.84
CA GLN A 487 6.12 36.95 3.04
C GLN A 487 5.19 35.74 3.15
N LEU A 488 5.75 34.52 3.12
CA LEU A 488 4.99 33.28 3.31
C LEU A 488 4.35 33.21 4.71
N LEU A 489 5.11 33.52 5.76
CA LEU A 489 4.60 33.50 7.13
C LEU A 489 3.57 34.59 7.41
N GLN A 490 3.60 35.72 6.69
CA GLN A 490 2.61 36.80 6.82
C GLN A 490 1.32 36.55 6.04
N ASP A 491 1.28 35.53 5.18
CA ASP A 491 0.10 35.26 4.38
C ASP A 491 -1.12 34.91 5.26
N PRO A 492 -2.31 35.49 5.00
CA PRO A 492 -3.50 35.25 5.82
C PRO A 492 -3.90 33.77 5.93
N ALA A 493 -3.71 32.96 4.87
CA ALA A 493 -4.06 31.54 4.91
C ALA A 493 -3.09 30.75 5.80
N ILE A 494 -1.81 31.12 5.79
CA ILE A 494 -0.81 30.53 6.70
C ILE A 494 -1.06 30.96 8.14
N GLN A 495 -1.37 32.24 8.39
CA GLN A 495 -1.73 32.73 9.72
C GLN A 495 -2.96 32.01 10.29
N GLN A 496 -4.00 31.78 9.47
CA GLN A 496 -5.15 30.98 9.86
C GLN A 496 -4.74 29.53 10.17
N SER A 497 -3.86 28.94 9.35
CA SER A 497 -3.37 27.57 9.54
C SER A 497 -2.55 27.41 10.84
N LEU A 498 -1.74 28.41 11.21
CA LEU A 498 -0.98 28.45 12.46
C LEU A 498 -1.88 28.53 13.71
N GLN A 499 -3.12 29.03 13.57
CA GLN A 499 -4.10 29.02 14.65
C GLN A 499 -4.79 27.66 14.84
N ASN A 500 -4.75 26.78 13.83
CA ASN A 500 -5.36 25.46 13.90
C ASN A 500 -4.53 24.53 14.82
N SER A 501 -5.11 24.13 15.95
CA SER A 501 -4.45 23.24 16.92
C SER A 501 -4.21 21.81 16.42
N ARG A 502 -4.85 21.40 15.32
CA ARG A 502 -4.65 20.08 14.70
C ARG A 502 -3.47 20.04 13.72
N LEU A 503 -2.95 21.18 13.29
CA LEU A 503 -1.85 21.25 12.32
C LEU A 503 -0.53 21.54 13.03
N ARG A 504 0.51 20.80 12.61
CA ARG A 504 1.90 21.03 12.97
C ARG A 504 2.62 21.62 11.77
N LEU A 505 3.09 22.84 11.92
CA LEU A 505 3.66 23.63 10.82
C LEU A 505 5.08 24.08 11.17
N PRO A 506 6.04 23.14 11.29
CA PRO A 506 7.39 23.48 11.70
C PRO A 506 8.06 24.45 10.73
N VAL A 507 8.87 25.35 11.28
CA VAL A 507 9.77 26.24 10.53
C VAL A 507 11.21 25.99 10.96
N LEU A 508 12.09 25.70 10.01
CA LEU A 508 13.51 25.47 10.30
C LEU A 508 14.20 26.80 10.65
N VAL A 509 14.89 26.84 11.79
CA VAL A 509 15.52 28.05 12.35
C VAL A 509 16.96 27.74 12.80
N PRO A 510 17.97 28.01 11.97
CA PRO A 510 19.35 27.61 12.25
C PRO A 510 20.03 28.46 13.32
N ASN A 511 19.42 29.57 13.74
CA ASN A 511 19.97 30.49 14.74
C ASN A 511 18.88 31.27 15.45
N VAL A 512 19.27 31.93 16.54
CA VAL A 512 18.38 32.71 17.43
C VAL A 512 17.62 33.81 16.69
N LYS A 513 18.26 34.51 15.75
CA LYS A 513 17.59 35.56 14.97
C LYS A 513 16.48 34.99 14.08
N GLY A 514 16.70 33.80 13.51
CA GLY A 514 15.68 33.07 12.78
C GLY A 514 14.50 32.66 13.66
N PHE A 515 14.79 32.23 14.89
CA PHE A 515 13.78 31.92 15.90
C PHE A 515 12.94 33.14 16.30
N GLU A 516 13.57 34.29 16.58
CA GLU A 516 12.85 35.54 16.90
C GLU A 516 11.89 35.93 15.77
N ILE A 517 12.32 35.81 14.51
CA ILE A 517 11.45 36.05 13.35
C ILE A 517 10.27 35.06 13.30
N ALA A 518 10.50 33.77 13.54
CA ALA A 518 9.43 32.78 13.55
C ALA A 518 8.42 33.07 14.68
N GLN A 519 8.92 33.42 15.86
CA GLN A 519 8.12 33.80 17.02
C GLN A 519 7.26 35.04 16.75
N ASP A 520 7.84 36.09 16.15
CA ASP A 520 7.13 37.33 15.78
C ASP A 520 5.95 37.07 14.81
N HIS A 521 5.98 35.95 14.08
CA HIS A 521 4.94 35.57 13.13
C HIS A 521 4.00 34.46 13.67
N GLY A 522 4.04 34.18 14.97
CA GLY A 522 3.09 33.25 15.62
C GLY A 522 3.35 31.78 15.34
N VAL A 523 4.57 31.41 14.93
CA VAL A 523 4.96 30.00 14.73
C VAL A 523 4.96 29.25 16.06
N LYS A 524 4.26 28.11 16.12
CA LYS A 524 4.12 27.27 17.33
C LYS A 524 5.08 26.09 17.38
N GLU A 525 5.75 25.79 16.28
CA GLU A 525 6.71 24.70 16.18
C GLU A 525 7.90 25.12 15.32
N VAL A 526 9.11 24.87 15.81
CA VAL A 526 10.35 25.20 15.13
C VAL A 526 11.24 23.97 15.00
N ALA A 527 12.11 23.98 14.00
CA ALA A 527 13.06 22.91 13.76
C ALA A 527 14.52 23.39 13.90
N VAL A 528 15.36 22.53 14.46
CA VAL A 528 16.83 22.72 14.53
C VAL A 528 17.54 21.55 13.85
N PHE A 529 18.70 21.83 13.26
CA PHE A 529 19.41 20.88 12.42
C PHE A 529 20.89 20.77 12.85
N ILE A 530 21.38 19.54 12.96
CA ILE A 530 22.80 19.21 13.19
C ILE A 530 23.24 18.05 12.30
N SER A 531 24.55 17.89 12.12
CA SER A 531 25.14 16.73 11.43
C SER A 531 25.78 15.77 12.42
N ALA A 532 25.74 14.47 12.14
CA ALA A 532 26.47 13.46 12.92
C ALA A 532 28.00 13.50 12.68
N THR A 533 28.44 14.20 11.63
CA THR A 533 29.80 14.15 11.06
C THR A 533 30.39 15.54 10.85
N GLU A 534 31.72 15.64 10.91
CA GLU A 534 32.47 16.90 10.88
C GLU A 534 32.53 17.50 9.47
N GLY A 535 32.83 16.68 8.47
CA GLY A 535 32.97 17.09 7.07
C GLY A 535 31.71 17.75 6.55
N PHE A 536 30.55 17.11 6.73
CA PHE A 536 29.26 17.70 6.33
C PHE A 536 28.81 18.86 7.21
N SER A 537 29.09 18.85 8.52
CA SER A 537 28.80 20.02 9.37
C SER A 537 29.54 21.27 8.86
N ARG A 538 30.83 21.13 8.54
CA ARG A 538 31.65 22.23 8.00
C ARG A 538 31.18 22.67 6.61
N ALA A 539 30.84 21.72 5.74
CA ALA A 539 30.38 22.05 4.39
C ALA A 539 28.99 22.73 4.38
N ASN A 540 28.06 22.25 5.22
CA ASN A 540 26.66 22.68 5.18
C ASN A 540 26.39 23.93 6.01
N ILE A 541 26.93 24.00 7.24
CA ILE A 541 26.63 25.09 8.20
C ILE A 541 27.88 25.85 8.67
N ASN A 542 29.05 25.56 8.09
CA ASN A 542 30.31 26.23 8.36
C ASN A 542 30.68 26.28 9.85
N CYS A 543 30.52 25.14 10.55
CA CYS A 543 30.91 24.96 11.94
C CYS A 543 31.20 23.48 12.25
N THR A 544 31.85 23.22 13.38
CA THR A 544 32.04 21.84 13.88
C THR A 544 30.71 21.25 14.37
N VAL A 545 30.67 19.93 14.61
CA VAL A 545 29.47 19.28 15.16
C VAL A 545 29.12 19.86 16.54
N ASP A 546 30.13 20.10 17.39
CA ASP A 546 29.94 20.68 18.72
C ASP A 546 29.43 22.12 18.69
N GLU A 547 29.94 22.93 17.75
CA GLU A 547 29.42 24.27 17.53
C GLU A 547 27.97 24.24 17.00
N GLY A 548 27.64 23.27 16.15
CA GLY A 548 26.29 23.02 15.66
C GLY A 548 25.33 22.66 16.80
N ILE A 549 25.71 21.73 17.67
CA ILE A 549 24.96 21.34 18.87
C ILE A 549 24.78 22.56 19.81
N ALA A 550 25.82 23.36 20.01
CA ALA A 550 25.72 24.57 20.85
C ALA A 550 24.75 25.60 20.26
N ARG A 551 24.77 25.83 18.95
CA ARG A 551 23.82 26.71 18.25
C ARG A 551 22.38 26.20 18.34
N ALA A 552 22.17 24.90 18.10
CA ALA A 552 20.87 24.26 18.25
C ALA A 552 20.34 24.41 19.69
N ARG A 553 21.20 24.21 20.70
CA ARG A 553 20.84 24.37 22.12
C ARG A 553 20.38 25.78 22.45
N GLN A 554 21.03 26.82 21.90
CA GLN A 554 20.60 28.21 22.10
C GLN A 554 19.19 28.48 21.56
N VAL A 555 18.88 27.92 20.40
CA VAL A 555 17.54 28.06 19.78
C VAL A 555 16.50 27.24 20.56
N ALA A 556 16.78 25.96 20.81
CA ALA A 556 15.87 25.05 21.48
C ALA A 556 15.49 25.55 22.88
N THR A 557 16.47 25.99 23.68
CA THR A 557 16.22 26.51 25.03
C THR A 557 15.29 27.73 25.01
N ARG A 558 15.48 28.65 24.06
CA ARG A 558 14.62 29.83 23.92
C ARG A 558 13.20 29.47 23.45
N ALA A 559 13.09 28.54 22.50
CA ALA A 559 11.81 28.05 22.01
C ALA A 559 11.01 27.36 23.11
N VAL A 560 11.63 26.48 23.89
CA VAL A 560 11.01 25.81 25.04
C VAL A 560 10.57 26.83 26.09
N HIS A 561 11.39 27.84 26.42
CA HIS A 561 11.00 28.92 27.33
C HIS A 561 9.82 29.76 26.80
N ALA A 562 9.69 29.89 25.48
CA ALA A 562 8.58 30.56 24.83
C ALA A 562 7.34 29.66 24.61
N ASN A 563 7.36 28.42 25.11
CA ASN A 563 6.33 27.39 24.90
C ASN A 563 6.08 27.08 23.42
N ILE A 564 7.14 27.10 22.61
CA ILE A 564 7.16 26.73 21.19
C ILE A 564 7.83 25.34 21.08
N ALA A 565 7.15 24.39 20.43
CA ALA A 565 7.65 23.04 20.27
C ALA A 565 8.92 23.01 19.40
N VAL A 566 9.87 22.13 19.72
CA VAL A 566 11.15 22.03 18.99
C VAL A 566 11.31 20.62 18.43
N ARG A 567 11.55 20.52 17.12
CA ARG A 567 11.90 19.29 16.43
C ARG A 567 13.38 19.30 16.03
N GLY A 568 14.08 18.19 16.27
CA GLY A 568 15.48 18.03 15.90
C GLY A 568 15.66 17.26 14.59
N TYR A 569 16.72 17.55 13.85
CA TYR A 569 17.14 16.80 12.66
C TYR A 569 18.62 16.46 12.78
N VAL A 570 18.96 15.19 12.51
CA VAL A 570 20.35 14.71 12.45
C VAL A 570 20.63 14.17 11.05
N SER A 571 21.56 14.79 10.33
CA SER A 571 21.99 14.33 9.00
C SER A 571 23.15 13.33 9.06
N CYS A 572 23.37 12.64 7.94
CA CYS A 572 24.47 11.70 7.70
C CYS A 572 24.46 10.52 8.68
N ILE A 573 23.30 9.92 8.94
CA ILE A 573 23.19 8.84 9.94
C ILE A 573 23.90 7.53 9.55
N PHE A 574 24.13 7.30 8.25
CA PHE A 574 24.81 6.09 7.73
C PHE A 574 26.14 6.39 7.07
N ALA A 575 26.20 7.45 6.26
CA ALA A 575 27.43 7.87 5.61
C ALA A 575 27.40 9.36 5.27
N ASP A 576 28.60 9.88 5.13
CA ASP A 576 28.93 11.27 4.85
C ASP A 576 29.70 11.38 3.53
N PRO A 577 29.43 12.39 2.68
CA PRO A 577 30.14 12.54 1.41
C PRO A 577 31.63 12.89 1.57
N TYR A 578 32.05 13.37 2.74
CA TYR A 578 33.42 13.77 3.04
C TYR A 578 34.10 12.79 4.01
N ASP A 579 33.41 12.43 5.10
CA ASP A 579 33.98 11.61 6.19
C ASP A 579 33.78 10.09 5.98
N GLY A 580 32.91 9.67 5.04
CA GLY A 580 32.59 8.26 4.80
C GLY A 580 31.58 7.68 5.79
N PRO A 581 31.65 6.37 6.14
CA PRO A 581 30.69 5.71 7.01
C PRO A 581 30.56 6.38 8.39
N THR A 582 29.33 6.59 8.84
CA THR A 582 29.05 7.20 10.15
C THR A 582 28.85 6.14 11.22
N THR A 583 29.46 6.34 12.39
CA THR A 583 29.35 5.40 13.51
C THR A 583 28.03 5.59 14.27
N PRO A 584 27.36 4.51 14.72
CA PRO A 584 26.13 4.63 15.52
C PRO A 584 26.30 5.47 16.79
N SER A 585 27.49 5.48 17.40
CA SER A 585 27.79 6.29 18.58
C SER A 585 27.81 7.79 18.29
N ALA A 586 28.25 8.21 17.09
CA ALA A 586 28.17 9.61 16.66
C ALA A 586 26.71 10.06 16.49
N VAL A 587 25.86 9.20 15.92
CA VAL A 587 24.41 9.45 15.82
C VAL A 587 23.77 9.54 17.20
N LEU A 588 24.05 8.58 18.09
CA LEU A 588 23.55 8.57 19.47
C LEU A 588 23.91 9.86 20.23
N ARG A 589 25.15 10.35 20.11
CA ARG A 589 25.60 11.61 20.72
C ARG A 589 24.72 12.78 20.29
N CYS A 590 24.45 12.89 18.99
CA CYS A 590 23.65 13.97 18.41
C CYS A 590 22.18 13.88 18.82
N VAL A 591 21.60 12.69 18.73
CA VAL A 591 20.20 12.41 19.14
C VAL A 591 20.00 12.75 20.62
N ARG A 592 20.87 12.24 21.50
CA ARG A 592 20.80 12.51 22.94
C ARG A 592 20.95 14.00 23.23
N ALA A 593 21.89 14.69 22.58
CA ALA A 593 22.07 16.13 22.76
C ALA A 593 20.81 16.95 22.38
N LEU A 594 20.11 16.58 21.30
CA LEU A 594 18.87 17.22 20.86
C LEU A 594 17.71 16.97 21.81
N LEU A 595 17.55 15.74 22.30
CA LEU A 595 16.52 15.40 23.28
C LEU A 595 16.77 16.12 24.62
N ASP A 596 18.03 16.15 25.10
CA ASP A 596 18.43 16.81 26.34
C ASP A 596 18.20 18.33 26.32
N MET A 597 18.15 18.95 25.14
CA MET A 597 17.84 20.38 24.99
C MET A 597 16.34 20.66 24.78
N GLY A 598 15.47 19.65 24.91
CA GLY A 598 14.02 19.78 24.86
C GLY A 598 13.39 19.58 23.49
N CYS A 599 14.10 18.98 22.53
CA CYS A 599 13.45 18.52 21.30
C CYS A 599 12.50 17.35 21.63
N TYR A 600 11.25 17.43 21.20
CA TYR A 600 10.27 16.37 21.48
C TYR A 600 10.43 15.16 20.55
N GLU A 601 10.96 15.38 19.35
CA GLU A 601 11.21 14.38 18.32
C GLU A 601 12.49 14.69 17.56
N VAL A 602 13.28 13.67 17.21
CA VAL A 602 14.49 13.78 16.40
C VAL A 602 14.37 12.95 15.12
N SER A 603 14.46 13.61 13.98
CA SER A 603 14.45 12.97 12.66
C SER A 603 15.84 12.51 12.23
N LEU A 604 15.95 11.23 11.89
CA LEU A 604 17.18 10.56 11.48
C LEU A 604 17.31 10.60 9.95
N GLY A 605 18.23 11.43 9.45
CA GLY A 605 18.44 11.72 8.03
C GLY A 605 19.53 10.89 7.34
N ASP A 606 19.13 10.01 6.43
CA ASP A 606 20.03 9.36 5.45
C ASP A 606 20.33 10.32 4.28
N THR A 607 21.24 11.26 4.50
CA THR A 607 21.57 12.36 3.55
C THR A 607 21.95 11.90 2.15
N LEU A 608 22.66 10.77 2.05
CA LEU A 608 23.14 10.25 0.76
C LEU A 608 22.13 9.29 0.12
N GLY A 609 21.18 8.76 0.89
CA GLY A 609 20.25 7.74 0.44
C GLY A 609 20.91 6.37 0.25
N VAL A 610 22.03 6.12 0.95
CA VAL A 610 22.83 4.88 0.84
C VAL A 610 22.40 3.81 1.83
N GLY A 611 21.49 4.15 2.76
CA GLY A 611 21.01 3.22 3.77
C GLY A 611 20.35 1.99 3.16
N SER A 612 20.50 0.87 3.85
CA SER A 612 19.77 -0.36 3.59
C SER A 612 18.89 -0.74 4.79
N PRO A 613 17.89 -1.62 4.62
CA PRO A 613 17.06 -2.08 5.74
C PRO A 613 17.88 -2.63 6.91
N ALA A 614 18.96 -3.36 6.62
CA ALA A 614 19.86 -3.87 7.66
C ALA A 614 20.55 -2.75 8.45
N ASN A 615 20.96 -1.66 7.78
CA ASN A 615 21.55 -0.51 8.48
C ASN A 615 20.52 0.20 9.37
N VAL A 616 19.28 0.34 8.89
CA VAL A 616 18.17 0.94 9.65
C VAL A 616 17.89 0.14 10.91
N GLN A 617 17.69 -1.18 10.78
CA GLN A 617 17.43 -2.06 11.92
C GLN A 617 18.57 -2.00 12.95
N GLN A 618 19.82 -2.09 12.49
CA GLN A 618 20.99 -2.06 13.37
C GLN A 618 21.11 -0.73 14.13
N LEU A 619 20.90 0.41 13.45
CA LEU A 619 20.98 1.73 14.08
C LEU A 619 19.85 1.93 15.10
N LEU A 620 18.61 1.55 14.76
CA LEU A 620 17.47 1.70 15.67
C LEU A 620 17.62 0.81 16.90
N HIS A 621 18.02 -0.45 16.75
CA HIS A 621 18.32 -1.33 17.89
C HIS A 621 19.41 -0.73 18.78
N TYR A 622 20.49 -0.24 18.18
CA TYR A 622 21.58 0.39 18.94
C TYR A 622 21.10 1.61 19.74
N LEU A 623 20.25 2.47 19.17
CA LEU A 623 19.71 3.64 19.87
C LEU A 623 18.79 3.23 21.04
N VAL A 624 17.94 2.22 20.83
CA VAL A 624 17.03 1.68 21.87
C VAL A 624 17.79 1.03 23.01
N GLU A 625 18.78 0.18 22.70
CA GLU A 625 19.67 -0.44 23.70
C GLU A 625 20.42 0.61 24.54
N ASN A 626 20.64 1.80 23.97
CA ASN A 626 21.27 2.93 24.66
C ASN A 626 20.26 3.92 25.26
N GLY A 627 18.99 3.53 25.41
CA GLY A 627 17.98 4.29 26.17
C GLY A 627 17.31 5.42 25.41
N ILE A 628 17.33 5.42 24.07
CA ILE A 628 16.52 6.33 23.25
C ILE A 628 15.19 5.66 22.91
N SER A 629 14.08 6.33 23.19
CA SER A 629 12.76 5.79 22.90
C SER A 629 12.33 6.04 21.46
N LEU A 630 11.66 5.07 20.83
CA LEU A 630 11.28 5.14 19.40
C LEU A 630 10.17 6.17 19.11
N ASP A 631 9.34 6.49 20.09
CA ASP A 631 8.31 7.56 20.00
C ASP A 631 8.92 8.96 19.95
N GLN A 632 10.19 9.10 20.31
CA GLN A 632 10.96 10.35 20.21
C GLN A 632 11.76 10.44 18.90
N LEU A 633 11.61 9.48 17.99
CA LEU A 633 12.38 9.38 16.76
C LEU A 633 11.49 9.40 15.51
N ALA A 634 12.04 9.96 14.43
CA ALA A 634 11.45 9.93 13.10
C ALA A 634 12.47 9.50 12.05
N GLY A 635 12.02 8.99 10.92
CA GLY A 635 12.87 8.56 9.81
C GLY A 635 12.82 9.54 8.64
N HIS A 636 13.97 9.96 8.14
CA HIS A 636 14.09 10.80 6.94
C HIS A 636 15.05 10.11 5.96
N PHE A 637 14.50 9.56 4.89
CA PHE A 637 15.25 8.74 3.94
C PHE A 637 15.26 9.36 2.55
N HIS A 638 16.43 9.50 1.95
CA HIS A 638 16.57 9.89 0.55
C HIS A 638 16.55 8.67 -0.37
N ASP A 639 15.92 8.77 -1.53
CA ASP A 639 15.73 7.65 -2.47
C ASP A 639 16.75 7.65 -3.63
N THR A 640 18.02 7.84 -3.31
CA THR A 640 19.10 7.87 -4.31
C THR A 640 19.25 6.55 -5.07
N TYR A 641 19.20 5.43 -4.35
CA TYR A 641 19.39 4.08 -4.89
C TYR A 641 18.11 3.24 -4.96
N GLY A 642 16.94 3.84 -4.70
CA GLY A 642 15.65 3.15 -4.77
C GLY A 642 15.31 2.29 -3.55
N THR A 643 16.01 2.48 -2.42
CA THR A 643 15.86 1.71 -1.17
C THR A 643 15.05 2.45 -0.09
N ALA A 644 14.69 3.72 -0.28
CA ALA A 644 14.16 4.53 0.81
C ALA A 644 12.80 4.03 1.33
N VAL A 645 11.92 3.56 0.45
CA VAL A 645 10.64 2.94 0.85
C VAL A 645 10.86 1.68 1.68
N ALA A 646 11.85 0.84 1.31
CA ALA A 646 12.20 -0.35 2.07
C ALA A 646 12.82 0.00 3.43
N ASN A 647 13.62 1.07 3.49
CA ASN A 647 14.20 1.59 4.72
C ASN A 647 13.11 2.12 5.67
N ALA A 648 12.13 2.86 5.14
CA ALA A 648 10.97 3.34 5.90
C ALA A 648 10.12 2.18 6.43
N TRP A 649 9.89 1.15 5.61
CA TRP A 649 9.19 -0.07 6.05
C TRP A 649 9.92 -0.79 7.19
N GLU A 650 11.24 -0.95 7.08
CA GLU A 650 12.03 -1.60 8.12
C GLU A 650 12.04 -0.78 9.42
N ALA A 651 12.17 0.54 9.32
CA ALA A 651 12.01 1.43 10.47
C ALA A 651 10.61 1.29 11.12
N TYR A 652 9.55 1.18 10.32
CA TYR A 652 8.21 0.91 10.82
C TYR A 652 8.13 -0.43 11.57
N ARG A 653 8.73 -1.49 11.02
CA ARG A 653 8.79 -2.81 11.68
C ARG A 653 9.55 -2.76 13.01
N CYS A 654 10.60 -1.94 13.10
CA CYS A 654 11.34 -1.71 14.34
C CYS A 654 10.55 -0.90 15.38
N GLY A 655 9.44 -0.26 15.01
CA GLY A 655 8.57 0.49 15.92
C GLY A 655 8.50 2.01 15.67
N LEU A 656 9.21 2.53 14.66
CA LEU A 656 9.15 3.95 14.28
C LEU A 656 7.78 4.30 13.66
N ARG A 657 7.22 5.46 13.97
CA ARG A 657 5.86 5.86 13.52
C ARG A 657 5.76 7.21 12.82
N THR A 658 6.84 7.98 12.81
CA THR A 658 6.92 9.25 12.08
C THR A 658 7.92 9.12 10.93
N PHE A 659 7.51 9.55 9.73
CA PHE A 659 8.39 9.58 8.56
C PHE A 659 8.33 10.94 7.87
N ASP A 660 9.51 11.47 7.56
CA ASP A 660 9.66 12.66 6.73
C ASP A 660 9.66 12.23 5.26
N SER A 661 8.90 12.94 4.44
CA SER A 661 8.82 12.69 3.00
C SER A 661 8.53 13.95 2.23
N SER A 662 8.72 13.90 0.92
CA SER A 662 8.50 15.05 0.06
C SER A 662 7.61 14.65 -1.12
N VAL A 663 6.56 15.42 -1.36
CA VAL A 663 5.66 15.19 -2.51
C VAL A 663 6.45 15.13 -3.82
N ALA A 664 6.07 14.22 -4.72
CA ALA A 664 6.74 13.92 -5.98
C ALA A 664 8.23 13.51 -5.85
N GLY A 665 8.70 13.20 -4.64
CA GLY A 665 10.11 12.91 -4.35
C GLY A 665 11.02 14.12 -4.49
N LEU A 666 10.50 15.34 -4.31
CA LEU A 666 11.29 16.57 -4.43
C LEU A 666 12.40 16.66 -3.37
N GLY A 667 13.53 17.27 -3.71
CA GLY A 667 14.63 17.54 -2.79
C GLY A 667 15.96 17.00 -3.29
N GLY A 668 16.78 16.50 -2.36
CA GLY A 668 18.11 15.98 -2.61
C GLY A 668 19.19 16.85 -1.97
N CYS A 669 20.40 16.33 -1.85
CA CYS A 669 21.50 17.03 -1.18
C CYS A 669 22.44 17.70 -2.20
N PRO A 670 22.70 19.02 -2.12
CA PRO A 670 23.56 19.73 -3.08
C PRO A 670 25.04 19.30 -2.95
N PHE A 671 25.41 18.71 -1.81
CA PHE A 671 26.76 18.23 -1.53
C PHE A 671 27.00 16.76 -1.94
N ALA A 672 25.98 16.09 -2.48
CA ALA A 672 26.04 14.69 -2.90
C ALA A 672 25.62 14.54 -4.39
N PRO A 673 26.59 14.62 -5.33
CA PRO A 673 26.30 14.50 -6.76
C PRO A 673 25.58 13.18 -7.09
N GLY A 674 24.34 13.28 -7.58
CA GLY A 674 23.52 12.12 -7.97
C GLY A 674 22.42 11.72 -6.98
N ALA A 675 22.34 12.36 -5.79
CA ALA A 675 21.23 12.15 -4.86
C ALA A 675 19.89 12.58 -5.49
N LYS A 676 18.94 11.64 -5.65
CA LYS A 676 17.73 11.85 -6.46
C LYS A 676 16.58 12.60 -5.77
N GLY A 677 16.60 12.71 -4.44
CA GLY A 677 15.57 13.39 -3.68
C GLY A 677 15.17 12.65 -2.40
N ASN A 678 14.23 13.21 -1.67
CA ASN A 678 13.58 12.56 -0.53
C ASN A 678 12.73 11.38 -1.00
N VAL A 679 12.44 10.43 -0.11
CA VAL A 679 11.38 9.46 -0.36
C VAL A 679 10.07 10.18 -0.66
N ALA A 680 9.37 9.74 -1.71
CA ALA A 680 8.16 10.41 -2.13
C ALA A 680 7.01 10.14 -1.16
N SER A 681 6.26 11.19 -0.79
CA SER A 681 5.11 11.07 0.10
C SER A 681 4.05 10.10 -0.46
N GLU A 682 3.85 10.11 -1.78
CA GLU A 682 2.94 9.21 -2.49
C GLU A 682 3.38 7.74 -2.38
N ASP A 683 4.69 7.47 -2.44
CA ASP A 683 5.23 6.11 -2.36
C ASP A 683 5.09 5.55 -0.94
N LEU A 684 5.33 6.37 0.09
CA LEU A 684 5.12 5.98 1.49
C LEU A 684 3.64 5.72 1.79
N VAL A 685 2.75 6.64 1.42
CA VAL A 685 1.31 6.50 1.66
C VAL A 685 0.76 5.29 0.92
N TYR A 686 1.16 5.07 -0.34
CA TYR A 686 0.79 3.87 -1.08
C TYR A 686 1.28 2.59 -0.39
N MET A 687 2.52 2.55 0.08
CA MET A 687 3.07 1.39 0.80
C MET A 687 2.27 1.11 2.08
N PHE A 688 2.04 2.11 2.93
CA PHE A 688 1.32 1.95 4.19
C PHE A 688 -0.15 1.58 3.97
N HIS A 689 -0.84 2.20 3.01
CA HIS A 689 -2.22 1.83 2.68
C HIS A 689 -2.36 0.38 2.20
N ASN A 690 -1.41 -0.12 1.39
CA ASN A 690 -1.42 -1.53 0.96
C ASN A 690 -1.07 -2.50 2.09
N ALA A 691 -0.48 -2.02 3.18
CA ALA A 691 -0.21 -2.78 4.39
C ALA A 691 -1.31 -2.63 5.44
N ASP A 692 -2.45 -2.04 5.08
CA ASP A 692 -3.58 -1.72 5.98
C ASP A 692 -3.16 -0.86 7.19
N VAL A 693 -2.15 0.00 7.00
CA VAL A 693 -1.68 0.97 8.00
C VAL A 693 -2.31 2.34 7.73
N GLU A 694 -2.99 2.89 8.72
CA GLU A 694 -3.67 4.18 8.61
C GLU A 694 -2.67 5.35 8.59
N THR A 695 -2.82 6.25 7.62
CA THR A 695 -2.03 7.49 7.53
C THR A 695 -2.86 8.77 7.65
N GLY A 696 -4.19 8.66 7.53
CA GLY A 696 -5.10 9.81 7.48
C GLY A 696 -5.01 10.66 6.21
N ILE A 697 -4.28 10.21 5.18
CA ILE A 697 -3.99 10.97 3.95
C ILE A 697 -4.76 10.39 2.76
N ASP A 698 -5.44 11.25 2.00
CA ASP A 698 -6.02 10.94 0.70
C ASP A 698 -4.92 10.83 -0.36
N LEU A 699 -4.58 9.59 -0.71
CA LEU A 699 -3.54 9.28 -1.68
C LEU A 699 -3.82 9.88 -3.07
N LEU A 700 -5.07 9.92 -3.52
CA LEU A 700 -5.37 10.42 -4.86
C LEU A 700 -5.15 11.93 -4.94
N LYS A 701 -5.61 12.68 -3.93
CA LYS A 701 -5.31 14.11 -3.84
C LYS A 701 -3.82 14.37 -3.76
N LEU A 702 -3.07 13.57 -3.01
CA LEU A 702 -1.62 13.71 -2.93
C LEU A 702 -0.94 13.46 -4.28
N VAL A 703 -1.40 12.47 -5.06
CA VAL A 703 -0.94 12.22 -6.43
C VAL A 703 -1.27 13.40 -7.36
N GLU A 704 -2.45 14.01 -7.23
CA GLU A 704 -2.81 15.23 -7.97
C GLU A 704 -1.91 16.41 -7.61
N THR A 705 -1.61 16.60 -6.32
CA THR A 705 -0.66 17.61 -5.84
C THR A 705 0.74 17.38 -6.41
N GLY A 706 1.22 16.13 -6.40
CA GLY A 706 2.50 15.74 -6.96
C GLY A 706 2.60 15.97 -8.47
N ALA A 707 1.56 15.63 -9.22
CA ALA A 707 1.48 15.92 -10.65
C ALA A 707 1.49 17.43 -10.93
N TRP A 708 0.70 18.19 -10.18
CA TRP A 708 0.62 19.65 -10.30
C TRP A 708 1.95 20.35 -10.02
N ILE A 709 2.63 20.02 -8.92
CA ILE A 709 3.90 20.68 -8.59
C ILE A 709 5.00 20.27 -9.58
N SER A 710 5.00 19.02 -10.04
CA SER A 710 5.94 18.55 -11.07
C SER A 710 5.77 19.33 -12.38
N ASP A 711 4.53 19.60 -12.80
CA ASP A 711 4.21 20.43 -13.96
C ASP A 711 4.68 21.87 -13.79
N ARG A 712 4.40 22.49 -12.63
CA ARG A 712 4.84 23.87 -12.30
C ARG A 712 6.35 24.04 -12.27
N LEU A 713 7.08 22.98 -11.92
CA LEU A 713 8.54 22.98 -11.85
C LEU A 713 9.20 22.46 -13.14
N ALA A 714 8.41 22.03 -14.13
CA ALA A 714 8.89 21.32 -15.32
C ALA A 714 9.83 20.15 -14.97
N LYS A 715 9.56 19.46 -13.86
CA LYS A 715 10.33 18.31 -13.37
C LYS A 715 9.54 17.01 -13.49
N VAL A 716 10.26 15.90 -13.64
CA VAL A 716 9.65 14.57 -13.63
C VAL A 716 9.26 14.22 -12.19
N ASN A 717 8.03 13.72 -11.99
CA ASN A 717 7.62 13.17 -10.72
C ASN A 717 8.42 11.88 -10.44
N SER A 718 9.15 11.85 -9.33
CA SER A 718 10.02 10.71 -8.97
C SER A 718 9.28 9.58 -8.27
N SER A 719 8.02 9.81 -7.84
CA SER A 719 7.19 8.78 -7.24
C SER A 719 6.75 7.74 -8.27
N ARG A 720 7.02 6.47 -7.94
CA ARG A 720 6.59 5.31 -8.73
C ARG A 720 5.09 5.10 -8.60
N ALA A 721 4.55 5.21 -7.38
CA ALA A 721 3.12 5.06 -7.09
C ALA A 721 2.32 6.17 -7.77
N ALA A 722 2.73 7.43 -7.65
CA ALA A 722 2.05 8.56 -8.28
C ALA A 722 2.01 8.44 -9.79
N THR A 723 3.12 8.06 -10.43
CA THR A 723 3.17 7.87 -11.88
C THR A 723 2.19 6.78 -12.34
N ALA A 724 2.14 5.65 -11.64
CA ALA A 724 1.22 4.55 -11.97
C ALA A 724 -0.26 4.93 -11.72
N LEU A 725 -0.54 5.57 -10.58
CA LEU A 725 -1.89 5.97 -10.18
C LEU A 725 -2.43 7.10 -11.05
N ALA A 726 -1.60 8.08 -11.44
CA ALA A 726 -2.01 9.16 -12.33
C ALA A 726 -2.49 8.61 -13.68
N VAL A 727 -1.77 7.63 -14.25
CA VAL A 727 -2.18 6.95 -15.48
C VAL A 727 -3.48 6.17 -15.27
N LYS A 728 -3.58 5.40 -14.19
CA LYS A 728 -4.76 4.57 -13.87
C LYS A 728 -6.03 5.41 -13.69
N HIS A 729 -5.90 6.58 -13.07
CA HIS A 729 -7.02 7.46 -12.72
C HIS A 729 -7.23 8.61 -13.71
N LYS A 730 -6.50 8.62 -14.84
CA LYS A 730 -6.54 9.69 -15.86
C LYS A 730 -6.33 11.10 -15.27
N ILE A 731 -5.58 11.18 -14.18
CA ILE A 731 -5.12 12.46 -13.65
C ILE A 731 -4.14 13.01 -14.69
N ASN A 732 -4.36 14.25 -15.13
CA ASN A 732 -3.57 14.86 -16.20
C ASN A 732 -2.08 14.81 -15.83
N ALA A 733 -1.38 13.81 -16.34
CA ALA A 733 0.07 13.75 -16.27
C ALA A 733 0.64 14.93 -17.06
N PRO A 734 1.79 15.50 -16.64
CA PRO A 734 2.37 16.64 -17.29
C PRO A 734 2.49 16.42 -18.80
N ARG A 735 2.10 17.42 -19.58
CA ARG A 735 2.55 17.52 -20.97
C ARG A 735 4.06 17.71 -20.89
N ILE A 736 4.79 16.65 -21.24
CA ILE A 736 6.22 16.74 -21.55
C ILE A 736 6.37 17.96 -22.48
N PRO A 737 7.14 19.00 -22.13
CA PRO A 737 7.41 20.09 -23.05
C PRO A 737 7.94 19.47 -24.33
N PRO A 738 7.54 19.93 -25.52
CA PRO A 738 8.21 19.49 -26.74
C PRO A 738 9.71 19.71 -26.52
N THR A 739 10.46 18.61 -26.56
CA THR A 739 11.91 18.64 -26.62
C THR A 739 12.30 19.62 -27.71
N GLU A 740 13.27 20.49 -27.42
CA GLU A 740 13.87 21.39 -28.41
C GLU A 740 13.92 20.69 -29.77
N ASN A 741 13.38 21.33 -30.81
CA ASN A 741 13.49 20.85 -32.17
C ASN A 741 14.98 20.66 -32.49
N GLY A 742 15.48 19.44 -32.29
CA GLY A 742 16.81 19.06 -32.75
C GLY A 742 16.88 19.36 -34.24
N GLN A 743 17.94 20.04 -34.67
CA GLN A 743 18.17 20.29 -36.08
C GLN A 743 18.15 18.96 -36.83
N ALA A 744 17.37 18.89 -37.91
CA ALA A 744 17.34 17.73 -38.79
C ALA A 744 18.77 17.41 -39.27
N LEU A 745 19.18 16.16 -39.13
CA LEU A 745 20.53 15.74 -39.53
C LEU A 745 20.56 15.54 -41.06
N SER A 746 21.59 16.06 -41.71
CA SER A 746 21.83 15.79 -43.14
C SER A 746 22.50 14.42 -43.29
N TRP A 747 21.77 13.46 -43.83
CA TRP A 747 22.24 12.09 -44.09
C TRP A 747 22.63 11.92 -45.55
N ILE A 748 23.91 11.65 -45.82
CA ILE A 748 24.45 11.50 -47.18
C ILE A 748 24.65 10.02 -47.48
N LEU A 749 24.01 9.51 -48.53
CA LEU A 749 24.26 8.16 -49.03
C LEU A 749 25.66 8.09 -49.63
N PHE A 750 26.49 7.15 -49.18
CA PHE A 750 27.85 6.97 -49.72
C PHE A 750 28.12 5.56 -50.24
N GLN A 751 27.27 4.59 -49.92
CA GLN A 751 27.37 3.24 -50.44
C GLN A 751 25.98 2.60 -50.57
N ASP A 752 25.71 2.03 -51.74
CA ASP A 752 24.50 1.27 -52.04
C ASP A 752 24.92 -0.10 -52.60
N THR A 753 24.50 -1.17 -51.94
CA THR A 753 24.85 -2.56 -52.29
C THR A 753 23.58 -3.39 -52.37
N GLU A 754 23.69 -4.61 -52.89
CA GLU A 754 22.56 -5.54 -52.99
C GLU A 754 21.99 -5.87 -51.59
N GLY A 755 20.97 -5.11 -51.19
CA GLY A 755 20.22 -5.26 -49.94
C GLY A 755 20.59 -4.32 -48.79
N LEU A 756 21.61 -3.45 -48.91
CA LEU A 756 21.99 -2.47 -47.88
C LEU A 756 22.30 -1.10 -48.46
N GLN A 757 21.81 -0.05 -47.81
CA GLN A 757 22.18 1.35 -48.07
C GLN A 757 22.85 1.98 -46.85
N LEU A 758 24.00 2.63 -47.03
CA LEU A 758 24.79 3.23 -45.96
C LEU A 758 24.83 4.75 -46.11
N TYR A 759 24.35 5.43 -45.06
CA TYR A 759 24.31 6.87 -44.96
C TYR A 759 25.25 7.38 -43.87
N ARG A 760 25.82 8.56 -44.07
CA ARG A 760 26.68 9.21 -43.08
C ARG A 760 26.15 10.60 -42.72
N SER A 761 26.21 10.94 -41.43
CA SER A 761 25.98 12.29 -40.92
C SER A 761 26.97 12.60 -39.80
N GLY A 762 28.04 13.33 -40.12
CA GLY A 762 29.13 13.59 -39.17
C GLY A 762 29.75 12.29 -38.63
N ALA A 763 29.71 12.11 -37.32
CA ALA A 763 30.20 10.92 -36.61
C ALA A 763 29.22 9.73 -36.59
N ASN A 764 28.09 9.83 -37.31
CA ASN A 764 27.02 8.84 -37.30
C ASN A 764 26.97 8.06 -38.61
N LEU A 765 26.94 6.73 -38.50
CA LEU A 765 26.66 5.82 -39.61
C LEU A 765 25.23 5.29 -39.48
N LYS A 766 24.47 5.29 -40.58
CA LYS A 766 23.12 4.69 -40.65
C LYS A 766 23.08 3.64 -41.76
N ILE A 767 22.79 2.41 -41.38
CA ILE A 767 22.67 1.24 -42.25
C ILE A 767 21.18 0.93 -42.41
N ILE A 768 20.70 0.91 -43.65
CA ILE A 768 19.31 0.62 -43.99
C ILE A 768 19.25 -0.74 -44.68
N LEU A 769 18.48 -1.68 -44.12
CA LEU A 769 18.13 -2.94 -44.79
C LEU A 769 17.15 -2.62 -45.92
N ASN A 770 17.53 -2.91 -47.16
CA ASN A 770 16.85 -2.42 -48.36
C ASN A 770 16.37 -3.56 -49.28
N ARG A 771 15.63 -4.52 -48.71
CA ARG A 771 14.85 -5.55 -49.46
C ARG A 771 13.37 -5.49 -49.06
N PRO A 772 12.69 -4.34 -49.25
CA PRO A 772 11.34 -4.11 -48.69
C PRO A 772 10.29 -5.09 -49.22
N LYS A 773 10.43 -5.58 -50.45
CA LYS A 773 9.52 -6.58 -51.06
C LYS A 773 9.57 -7.94 -50.37
N ASN A 774 10.70 -8.29 -49.76
CA ASN A 774 10.94 -9.58 -49.10
C ASN A 774 10.98 -9.43 -47.56
N GLY A 775 10.42 -8.36 -47.01
CA GLY A 775 10.40 -8.13 -45.55
C GLY A 775 11.78 -7.88 -44.94
N ASN A 776 12.78 -7.49 -45.75
CA ASN A 776 14.17 -7.36 -45.33
C ASN A 776 14.74 -8.68 -44.75
N ALA A 777 14.37 -9.82 -45.33
CA ALA A 777 14.93 -11.13 -44.97
C ALA A 777 16.45 -11.19 -45.22
N LEU A 778 17.17 -11.77 -44.27
CA LEU A 778 18.63 -11.84 -44.23
C LEU A 778 19.17 -12.97 -45.11
N THR A 779 19.74 -12.61 -46.25
CA THR A 779 20.49 -13.53 -47.12
C THR A 779 21.92 -13.71 -46.63
N ALA A 780 22.60 -14.75 -47.10
CA ALA A 780 24.03 -14.94 -46.80
C ALA A 780 24.91 -13.75 -47.24
N SER A 781 24.62 -13.12 -48.39
CA SER A 781 25.33 -11.94 -48.86
C SER A 781 25.07 -10.72 -47.97
N MET A 782 23.84 -10.50 -47.54
CA MET A 782 23.48 -9.42 -46.61
C MET A 782 24.12 -9.61 -45.25
N LEU A 783 24.15 -10.83 -44.70
CA LEU A 783 24.81 -11.12 -43.42
C LEU A 783 26.30 -10.74 -43.47
N SER A 784 27.00 -11.16 -44.52
CA SER A 784 28.41 -10.83 -44.72
C SER A 784 28.64 -9.32 -44.91
N ALA A 785 27.80 -8.66 -45.72
CA ALA A 785 27.90 -7.23 -45.98
C ALA A 785 27.63 -6.38 -44.72
N LEU A 786 26.62 -6.74 -43.94
CA LEU A 786 26.26 -6.06 -42.70
C LEU A 786 27.35 -6.26 -41.63
N THR A 787 27.87 -7.47 -41.50
CA THR A 787 28.98 -7.78 -40.58
C THR A 787 30.22 -6.95 -40.92
N ARG A 788 30.58 -6.87 -42.21
CA ARG A 788 31.70 -6.05 -42.69
C ARG A 788 31.49 -4.57 -42.37
N ALA A 789 30.32 -4.02 -42.71
CA ALA A 789 30.01 -2.61 -42.46
C ALA A 789 30.13 -2.23 -40.98
N ILE A 790 29.61 -3.07 -40.08
CA ILE A 790 29.68 -2.83 -38.63
C ILE A 790 31.12 -2.97 -38.12
N THR A 791 31.87 -3.94 -38.62
CA THR A 791 33.27 -4.17 -38.22
C THR A 791 34.19 -3.02 -38.66
N GLU A 792 34.01 -2.53 -39.89
CA GLU A 792 34.74 -1.37 -40.41
C GLU A 792 34.38 -0.10 -39.63
N ALA A 793 33.10 0.16 -39.40
CA ALA A 793 32.64 1.30 -38.61
C ALA A 793 33.10 1.25 -37.15
N SER A 794 33.25 0.05 -36.60
CA SER A 794 33.76 -0.17 -35.24
C SER A 794 35.24 0.21 -35.10
N LYS A 795 36.01 0.13 -36.19
CA LYS A 795 37.44 0.49 -36.24
C LYS A 795 37.68 1.94 -36.64
N ASP A 796 36.74 2.57 -37.33
CA ASP A 796 36.85 3.97 -37.74
C ASP A 796 36.77 4.91 -36.52
N PRO A 797 37.83 5.68 -36.19
CA PRO A 797 37.81 6.61 -35.07
C PRO A 797 36.87 7.80 -35.29
N SER A 798 36.53 8.12 -36.55
CA SER A 798 35.63 9.22 -36.90
C SER A 798 34.14 8.87 -36.80
N ILE A 799 33.82 7.60 -36.53
CA ILE A 799 32.46 7.12 -36.25
C ILE A 799 32.32 6.89 -34.75
N SER A 800 31.25 7.39 -34.15
CA SER A 800 30.91 7.18 -32.73
C SER A 800 29.65 6.34 -32.55
N ARG A 801 28.74 6.37 -33.53
CA ARG A 801 27.40 5.76 -33.47
C ARG A 801 27.04 5.04 -34.76
N ILE A 802 26.41 3.87 -34.62
CA ILE A 802 25.95 3.02 -35.73
C ILE A 802 24.43 2.81 -35.56
N VAL A 803 23.65 3.19 -36.56
CA VAL A 803 22.19 3.04 -36.58
C VAL A 803 21.81 1.95 -37.57
N ILE A 804 20.90 1.05 -37.20
CA ILE A 804 20.34 0.02 -38.08
C ILE A 804 18.83 0.25 -38.19
N THR A 805 18.31 0.34 -39.41
CA THR A 805 16.86 0.48 -39.71
C THR A 805 16.48 -0.36 -40.92
N GLY A 806 15.19 -0.63 -41.11
CA GLY A 806 14.66 -1.22 -42.34
C GLY A 806 14.04 -0.17 -43.27
N ASN A 807 13.99 -0.49 -44.55
CA ASN A 807 13.14 0.19 -45.52
C ASN A 807 11.81 -0.59 -45.72
N GLY A 808 10.73 0.12 -46.05
CA GLY A 808 9.40 -0.48 -46.26
C GLY A 808 8.65 -0.85 -44.97
N LYS A 809 7.74 -1.83 -45.07
CA LYS A 809 6.78 -2.18 -44.00
C LYS A 809 7.39 -2.92 -42.81
N TYR A 810 8.48 -3.64 -43.03
CA TYR A 810 9.11 -4.50 -42.02
C TYR A 810 10.45 -3.92 -41.59
N PHE A 811 10.82 -4.14 -40.33
CA PHE A 811 12.20 -3.93 -39.91
C PHE A 811 13.06 -5.05 -40.48
N CYS A 812 12.78 -6.30 -40.09
CA CYS A 812 13.43 -7.50 -40.63
C CYS A 812 12.62 -8.76 -40.28
N THR A 813 12.32 -9.60 -41.26
CA THR A 813 11.56 -10.85 -41.08
C THR A 813 12.43 -12.05 -40.67
N GLY A 814 13.71 -11.85 -40.37
CA GLY A 814 14.63 -12.92 -40.00
C GLY A 814 15.31 -13.55 -41.21
N MET A 815 15.62 -14.84 -41.13
CA MET A 815 16.36 -15.55 -42.18
C MET A 815 15.55 -15.72 -43.47
N ASP A 816 16.23 -15.71 -44.61
CA ASP A 816 15.62 -16.01 -45.91
C ASP A 816 15.40 -17.52 -46.06
N LEU A 817 14.16 -17.97 -45.86
CA LEU A 817 13.73 -19.38 -45.89
C LEU A 817 13.18 -19.82 -47.26
N GLY A 818 13.57 -19.17 -48.35
CA GLY A 818 13.20 -19.55 -49.72
C GLY A 818 13.60 -20.99 -50.10
N LYS A 819 12.92 -21.56 -51.11
CA LYS A 819 13.07 -22.97 -51.55
C LYS A 819 14.52 -23.36 -51.90
N ASP A 820 15.33 -22.41 -52.37
CA ASP A 820 16.74 -22.63 -52.77
C ASP A 820 17.75 -22.06 -51.75
N SER A 821 17.28 -21.51 -50.61
CA SER A 821 18.12 -20.78 -49.65
C SER A 821 18.01 -21.29 -48.20
N THR A 822 17.12 -22.25 -47.91
CA THR A 822 16.96 -22.80 -46.55
C THR A 822 18.00 -23.89 -46.25
N PRO A 823 18.82 -23.74 -45.20
CA PRO A 823 19.77 -24.79 -44.77
C PRO A 823 19.16 -25.81 -43.81
N VAL A 824 17.89 -25.63 -43.42
CA VAL A 824 17.16 -26.60 -42.61
C VAL A 824 16.98 -27.90 -43.41
N GLY A 825 17.52 -29.01 -42.88
CA GLY A 825 17.47 -30.33 -43.52
C GLY A 825 18.62 -30.66 -44.47
N GLN A 826 19.61 -29.77 -44.66
CA GLN A 826 20.70 -29.98 -45.63
C GLN A 826 21.94 -30.71 -45.08
N GLY A 827 22.12 -30.81 -43.75
CA GLY A 827 23.21 -31.56 -43.09
C GLY A 827 24.66 -31.07 -43.37
N GLY A 828 25.58 -31.22 -42.41
CA GLY A 828 27.01 -30.94 -42.61
C GLY A 828 27.41 -29.45 -42.72
N SER A 829 28.46 -29.17 -43.51
CA SER A 829 29.20 -27.87 -43.57
C SER A 829 28.37 -26.63 -43.91
N SER A 830 27.21 -26.79 -44.56
CA SER A 830 26.27 -25.70 -44.86
C SER A 830 25.66 -25.11 -43.58
N SER A 831 25.31 -25.96 -42.61
CA SER A 831 24.70 -25.56 -41.34
C SER A 831 25.69 -24.81 -40.43
N ASP A 832 26.93 -25.28 -40.33
CA ASP A 832 28.02 -24.63 -39.60
C ASP A 832 28.32 -23.24 -40.20
N SER A 833 28.38 -23.14 -41.53
CA SER A 833 28.65 -21.86 -42.20
C SER A 833 27.57 -20.80 -41.94
N GLN A 834 26.31 -21.22 -41.75
CA GLN A 834 25.22 -20.29 -41.45
C GLN A 834 25.21 -19.90 -39.96
N PHE A 835 25.47 -20.85 -39.07
CA PHE A 835 25.67 -20.58 -37.64
C PHE A 835 26.79 -19.55 -37.42
N ASP A 836 27.93 -19.73 -38.09
CA ASP A 836 29.07 -18.83 -38.03
C ASP A 836 28.70 -17.43 -38.53
N ARG A 837 28.03 -17.32 -39.69
CA ARG A 837 27.60 -16.01 -40.24
C ARG A 837 26.70 -15.25 -39.28
N LEU A 838 25.73 -15.93 -38.65
CA LEU A 838 24.81 -15.29 -37.69
C LEU A 838 25.51 -14.89 -36.39
N THR A 839 26.32 -15.80 -35.84
CA THR A 839 27.08 -15.55 -34.62
C THR A 839 28.08 -14.41 -34.81
N ASN A 840 28.75 -14.36 -35.97
CA ASN A 840 29.66 -13.27 -36.33
C ASN A 840 28.94 -11.93 -36.46
N LEU A 841 27.76 -11.89 -37.10
CA LEU A 841 26.99 -10.66 -37.24
C LEU A 841 26.52 -10.10 -35.88
N PHE A 842 25.84 -10.92 -35.08
CA PHE A 842 25.33 -10.45 -33.79
C PHE A 842 26.49 -10.17 -32.81
N GLY A 843 27.57 -10.94 -32.90
CA GLY A 843 28.82 -10.68 -32.20
C GLY A 843 29.41 -9.32 -32.57
N ALA A 844 29.48 -8.97 -33.86
CA ALA A 844 30.00 -7.68 -34.32
C ALA A 844 29.17 -6.48 -33.81
N ILE A 845 27.84 -6.62 -33.72
CA ILE A 845 26.97 -5.59 -33.12
C ILE A 845 27.24 -5.49 -31.62
N ASP A 846 27.09 -6.60 -30.90
CA ASP A 846 27.13 -6.65 -29.45
C ASP A 846 28.51 -6.27 -28.89
N GLN A 847 29.60 -6.60 -29.60
CA GLN A 847 30.97 -6.29 -29.21
C GLN A 847 31.48 -4.94 -29.75
N SER A 848 30.72 -4.25 -30.60
CA SER A 848 31.14 -2.96 -31.15
C SER A 848 31.50 -1.99 -30.02
N PRO A 849 32.62 -1.26 -30.10
CA PRO A 849 32.96 -0.20 -29.15
C PRO A 849 32.09 1.05 -29.36
N LYS A 850 31.36 1.13 -30.48
CA LYS A 850 30.47 2.24 -30.83
C LYS A 850 29.09 2.01 -30.20
N VAL A 851 28.34 3.08 -30.00
CA VAL A 851 26.94 2.97 -29.56
C VAL A 851 26.10 2.57 -30.77
N THR A 852 25.41 1.44 -30.65
CA THR A 852 24.57 0.84 -31.70
C THR A 852 23.09 1.08 -31.39
N ILE A 853 22.35 1.55 -32.39
CA ILE A 853 20.95 1.95 -32.24
C ILE A 853 20.11 1.15 -33.25
N ALA A 854 19.15 0.39 -32.77
CA ALA A 854 18.12 -0.22 -33.61
C ALA A 854 16.91 0.72 -33.72
N CYS A 855 16.58 1.06 -34.96
CA CYS A 855 15.46 1.93 -35.29
C CYS A 855 14.41 1.10 -36.03
N LEU A 856 13.43 0.58 -35.29
CA LEU A 856 12.46 -0.38 -35.82
C LEU A 856 11.33 0.38 -36.51
N ASN A 857 11.39 0.45 -37.84
CA ASN A 857 10.36 1.07 -38.68
C ASN A 857 9.06 0.24 -38.79
N GLY A 858 9.09 -1.04 -38.40
CA GLY A 858 7.95 -1.95 -38.50
C GLY A 858 8.20 -3.29 -37.81
N PRO A 859 7.41 -4.34 -38.12
CA PRO A 859 7.51 -5.64 -37.45
C PRO A 859 8.88 -6.33 -37.63
N ALA A 860 9.30 -7.07 -36.61
CA ALA A 860 10.53 -7.86 -36.59
C ALA A 860 10.26 -9.32 -36.18
N PHE A 861 10.88 -10.28 -36.86
CA PHE A 861 10.70 -11.71 -36.62
C PHE A 861 12.04 -12.43 -36.46
N GLY A 862 12.12 -13.37 -35.51
CA GLY A 862 13.27 -14.23 -35.29
C GLY A 862 14.61 -13.50 -35.34
N GLY A 863 15.46 -13.78 -36.33
CA GLY A 863 16.75 -13.09 -36.54
C GLY A 863 16.66 -11.54 -36.60
N GLY A 864 15.53 -10.98 -37.05
CA GLY A 864 15.25 -9.55 -36.99
C GLY A 864 15.05 -9.02 -35.57
N VAL A 865 14.48 -9.83 -34.67
CA VAL A 865 14.46 -9.53 -33.24
C VAL A 865 15.89 -9.56 -32.69
N GLY A 866 16.70 -10.54 -33.11
CA GLY A 866 18.12 -10.60 -32.79
C GLY A 866 18.89 -9.33 -33.18
N LEU A 867 18.66 -8.81 -34.39
CA LEU A 867 19.28 -7.56 -34.85
C LEU A 867 18.95 -6.38 -33.93
N ALA A 868 17.69 -6.27 -33.49
CA ALA A 868 17.25 -5.18 -32.64
C ALA A 868 17.84 -5.26 -31.22
N PHE A 869 17.88 -6.46 -30.64
CA PHE A 869 18.30 -6.69 -29.25
C PHE A 869 19.79 -6.99 -29.08
N ALA A 870 20.53 -7.19 -30.17
CA ALA A 870 21.99 -7.12 -30.14
C ALA A 870 22.51 -5.67 -30.03
N CYS A 871 21.72 -4.67 -30.47
CA CYS A 871 22.10 -3.25 -30.34
C CYS A 871 22.11 -2.75 -28.88
N ASP A 872 22.58 -1.52 -28.64
CA ASP A 872 22.63 -0.90 -27.30
C ASP A 872 21.41 -0.05 -26.97
N ILE A 873 20.73 0.53 -27.95
CA ILE A 873 19.51 1.33 -27.77
C ILE A 873 18.48 0.93 -28.84
N ARG A 874 17.18 0.91 -28.48
CA ARG A 874 16.09 0.69 -29.43
C ARG A 874 15.07 1.81 -29.39
N ILE A 875 14.64 2.25 -30.57
CA ILE A 875 13.50 3.14 -30.78
C ILE A 875 12.62 2.53 -31.87
N CYS A 876 11.31 2.76 -31.84
CA CYS A 876 10.41 2.11 -32.78
C CYS A 876 9.17 2.94 -33.12
N THR A 877 8.43 2.53 -34.16
CA THR A 877 7.09 3.06 -34.41
C THR A 877 6.06 2.36 -33.51
N LYS A 878 4.91 3.02 -33.31
CA LYS A 878 3.79 2.43 -32.55
C LYS A 878 3.30 1.11 -33.14
N GLN A 879 3.43 0.94 -34.46
CA GLN A 879 3.01 -0.25 -35.19
C GLN A 879 4.04 -1.38 -35.16
N THR A 880 5.21 -1.16 -34.55
CA THR A 880 6.23 -2.19 -34.39
C THR A 880 5.72 -3.32 -33.49
N THR A 881 5.95 -4.54 -33.96
CA THR A 881 5.76 -5.76 -33.19
C THR A 881 6.98 -6.64 -33.29
N VAL A 882 7.29 -7.41 -32.25
CA VAL A 882 8.35 -8.42 -32.27
C VAL A 882 7.75 -9.80 -32.06
N THR A 883 8.30 -10.82 -32.72
CA THR A 883 7.82 -12.22 -32.59
C THR A 883 8.98 -13.20 -32.78
N LEU A 884 9.18 -14.08 -31.80
CA LEU A 884 10.11 -15.22 -31.90
C LEU A 884 9.37 -16.39 -32.54
N SER A 885 9.27 -16.37 -33.87
CA SER A 885 8.40 -17.28 -34.64
C SER A 885 8.98 -18.67 -34.86
N GLU A 886 10.23 -18.92 -34.44
CA GLU A 886 10.98 -20.15 -34.71
C GLU A 886 10.24 -21.42 -34.28
N VAL A 887 9.62 -21.43 -33.10
CA VAL A 887 8.92 -22.62 -32.59
C VAL A 887 7.72 -23.02 -33.45
N LYS A 888 7.13 -22.08 -34.21
CA LYS A 888 6.06 -22.39 -35.19
C LYS A 888 6.55 -23.27 -36.34
N LEU A 889 7.86 -23.29 -36.58
CA LEU A 889 8.52 -24.06 -37.64
C LEU A 889 9.31 -25.26 -37.09
N GLY A 890 9.15 -25.60 -35.80
CA GLY A 890 9.88 -26.70 -35.16
C GLY A 890 11.36 -26.41 -34.88
N ILE A 891 11.77 -25.14 -34.94
CA ILE A 891 13.13 -24.67 -34.62
C ILE A 891 13.10 -23.75 -33.40
N CYS A 892 14.26 -23.37 -32.87
CA CYS A 892 14.35 -22.40 -31.78
C CYS A 892 15.28 -21.23 -32.14
N ALA A 893 15.10 -20.10 -31.45
CA ALA A 893 15.89 -18.88 -31.63
C ALA A 893 17.32 -19.01 -31.05
N ALA A 894 18.06 -20.05 -31.46
CA ALA A 894 19.29 -20.49 -30.81
C ALA A 894 20.39 -19.42 -30.80
N THR A 895 20.72 -18.86 -31.96
CA THR A 895 21.85 -17.92 -32.14
C THR A 895 21.58 -16.55 -31.51
N ILE A 896 20.31 -16.17 -31.35
CA ILE A 896 19.93 -14.88 -30.78
C ILE A 896 19.56 -14.94 -29.29
N SER A 897 19.43 -16.16 -28.75
CA SER A 897 18.95 -16.42 -27.38
C SER A 897 19.73 -15.64 -26.31
N ARG A 898 21.06 -15.56 -26.43
CA ARG A 898 21.92 -14.83 -25.48
C ARG A 898 21.55 -13.35 -25.35
N TYR A 899 21.17 -12.70 -26.44
CA TYR A 899 20.84 -11.28 -26.47
C TYR A 899 19.41 -11.07 -25.97
N VAL A 900 18.48 -11.87 -26.46
CA VAL A 900 17.08 -11.77 -26.05
C VAL A 900 16.93 -12.07 -24.57
N ILE A 901 17.52 -13.15 -24.05
CA ILE A 901 17.41 -13.50 -22.62
C ILE A 901 18.09 -12.46 -21.73
N ARG A 902 19.24 -11.92 -22.13
CA ARG A 902 19.93 -10.85 -21.41
C ARG A 902 19.06 -9.61 -21.28
N GLU A 903 18.46 -9.17 -22.39
CA GLU A 903 17.68 -7.93 -22.41
C GLU A 903 16.28 -8.12 -21.81
N TRP A 904 15.60 -9.23 -22.11
CA TRP A 904 14.18 -9.45 -21.78
C TRP A 904 13.97 -10.07 -20.39
N GLY A 905 15.01 -10.68 -19.84
CA GLY A 905 14.92 -11.49 -18.62
C GLY A 905 14.36 -12.89 -18.89
N ILE A 906 14.77 -13.84 -18.06
CA ILE A 906 14.49 -15.28 -18.23
C ILE A 906 12.99 -15.58 -18.34
N PRO A 907 12.10 -15.07 -17.47
CA PRO A 907 10.69 -15.45 -17.52
C PRO A 907 9.98 -14.99 -18.80
N PHE A 908 10.25 -13.75 -19.21
CA PHE A 908 9.60 -13.13 -20.37
C PHE A 908 10.15 -13.71 -21.69
N ALA A 909 11.47 -13.89 -21.80
CA ALA A 909 12.08 -14.53 -22.95
C ALA A 909 11.58 -15.97 -23.13
N ARG A 910 11.50 -16.76 -22.05
CA ARG A 910 11.01 -18.14 -22.08
C ARG A 910 9.56 -18.21 -22.57
N GLU A 911 8.67 -17.37 -22.04
CA GLU A 911 7.28 -17.33 -22.50
C GLU A 911 7.18 -17.00 -23.99
N ALA A 912 7.86 -15.93 -24.43
CA ALA A 912 7.84 -15.50 -25.81
C ALA A 912 8.42 -16.54 -26.79
N MET A 913 9.49 -17.24 -26.39
CA MET A 913 10.12 -18.31 -27.18
C MET A 913 9.22 -19.54 -27.31
N LEU A 914 8.43 -19.86 -26.28
CA LEU A 914 7.54 -21.03 -26.25
C LEU A 914 6.18 -20.76 -26.91
N SER A 915 5.65 -19.54 -26.78
CA SER A 915 4.32 -19.19 -27.31
C SER A 915 4.37 -18.69 -28.75
N ALA A 916 5.52 -18.18 -29.22
CA ALA A 916 5.65 -17.44 -30.47
C ALA A 916 4.57 -16.36 -30.66
N ARG A 917 4.10 -15.77 -29.55
CA ARG A 917 3.11 -14.70 -29.59
C ARG A 917 3.75 -13.41 -30.07
N THR A 918 2.89 -12.54 -30.57
CA THR A 918 3.30 -11.20 -30.97
C THR A 918 3.32 -10.27 -29.76
N ILE A 919 4.42 -9.52 -29.62
CA ILE A 919 4.64 -8.55 -28.56
C ILE A 919 4.64 -7.14 -29.19
N THR A 920 3.89 -6.21 -28.59
CA THR A 920 3.70 -4.86 -29.13
C THR A 920 4.79 -3.89 -28.66
N ALA A 921 4.96 -2.79 -29.40
CA ALA A 921 5.86 -1.69 -29.00
C ALA A 921 5.56 -1.16 -27.58
N GLU A 922 4.27 -0.99 -27.23
CA GLU A 922 3.86 -0.52 -25.90
C GLU A 922 4.21 -1.52 -24.79
N GLU A 923 4.03 -2.83 -25.04
CA GLU A 923 4.43 -3.87 -24.09
C GLU A 923 5.95 -3.84 -23.87
N LEU A 924 6.75 -3.76 -24.94
CA LEU A 924 8.21 -3.65 -24.82
C LEU A 924 8.63 -2.39 -24.07
N LYS A 925 7.98 -1.25 -24.32
CA LYS A 925 8.26 0.02 -23.64
C LYS A 925 7.92 -0.02 -22.15
N SER A 926 6.80 -0.65 -21.77
CA SER A 926 6.41 -0.85 -20.36
C SER A 926 7.44 -1.65 -19.56
N ARG A 927 8.24 -2.47 -20.25
CA ARG A 927 9.30 -3.30 -19.68
C ARG A 927 10.70 -2.69 -19.77
N GLY A 928 10.81 -1.45 -20.26
CA GLY A 928 12.10 -0.78 -20.46
C GLY A 928 12.94 -1.31 -21.63
N LEU A 929 12.38 -2.17 -22.49
CA LEU A 929 13.09 -2.80 -23.60
C LEU A 929 13.20 -1.88 -24.83
N ILE A 930 12.34 -0.87 -24.92
CA ILE A 930 12.35 0.19 -25.93
C ILE A 930 12.56 1.54 -25.23
N SER A 931 13.48 2.34 -25.77
CA SER A 931 13.77 3.68 -25.25
C SER A 931 12.65 4.65 -25.56
N GLU A 932 12.14 4.71 -26.80
CA GLU A 932 11.06 5.64 -27.18
C GLU A 932 10.23 5.10 -28.35
N ILE A 933 8.97 5.55 -28.46
CA ILE A 933 8.02 5.14 -29.50
C ILE A 933 7.57 6.38 -30.29
N SER A 934 7.70 6.34 -31.62
CA SER A 934 7.12 7.34 -32.52
C SER A 934 5.73 6.93 -33.01
N LYS A 935 4.91 7.91 -33.41
CA LYS A 935 3.57 7.62 -33.97
C LYS A 935 3.63 6.92 -35.33
N ASP A 936 4.59 7.32 -36.16
CA ASP A 936 4.79 6.87 -37.53
C ASP A 936 6.28 6.93 -37.92
N GLN A 937 6.58 6.62 -39.19
CA GLN A 937 7.93 6.53 -39.73
C GLN A 937 8.63 7.90 -39.86
N ASN A 938 7.87 8.97 -40.11
CA ASN A 938 8.41 10.33 -40.14
C ASN A 938 8.81 10.77 -38.73
N GLY A 939 7.94 10.53 -37.76
CA GLY A 939 8.22 10.72 -36.35
C GLY A 939 9.41 9.88 -35.87
N LEU A 940 9.61 8.68 -36.42
CA LEU A 940 10.76 7.84 -36.09
C LEU A 940 12.09 8.46 -36.56
N THR A 941 12.08 9.09 -37.74
CA THR A 941 13.25 9.82 -38.26
C THR A 941 13.60 11.02 -37.38
N ILE A 942 12.59 11.80 -36.99
CA ILE A 942 12.77 12.94 -36.07
C ILE A 942 13.33 12.46 -34.73
N LEU A 943 12.77 11.38 -34.19
CA LEU A 943 13.17 10.81 -32.92
C LEU A 943 14.62 10.29 -32.97
N LEU A 944 15.02 9.67 -34.08
CA LEU A 944 16.40 9.25 -34.30
C LEU A 944 17.36 10.46 -34.27
N ASP A 945 17.05 11.54 -34.99
CA ASP A 945 17.89 12.73 -35.04
C ASP A 945 18.01 13.39 -33.65
N GLN A 946 16.93 13.41 -32.88
CA GLN A 946 16.92 13.89 -31.50
C GLN A 946 17.74 12.99 -30.57
N LEU A 947 17.63 11.67 -30.69
CA LEU A 947 18.40 10.71 -29.91
C LEU A 947 19.90 10.85 -30.19
N VAL A 948 20.28 10.89 -31.46
CA VAL A 948 21.68 11.06 -31.88
C VAL A 948 22.23 12.40 -31.39
N SER A 949 21.43 13.47 -31.46
CA SER A 949 21.82 14.79 -30.95
C SER A 949 22.04 14.79 -29.43
N ARG A 950 21.18 14.11 -28.65
CA ARG A 950 21.38 13.94 -27.19
C ARG A 950 22.63 13.15 -26.86
N LEU A 951 23.02 12.18 -27.70
CA LEU A 951 24.22 11.37 -27.49
C LEU A 951 25.53 12.11 -27.84
N ARG A 952 25.49 13.34 -28.36
CA ARG A 952 26.70 14.15 -28.66
C ARG A 952 27.50 14.52 -27.42
N VAL A 953 26.86 14.53 -26.25
CA VAL A 953 27.51 14.84 -24.96
C VAL A 953 28.22 13.64 -24.35
N ALA A 954 28.05 12.45 -24.92
CA ALA A 954 28.69 11.22 -24.44
C ALA A 954 30.04 11.01 -25.13
N SER A 955 31.12 10.92 -24.35
CA SER A 955 32.44 10.51 -24.86
C SER A 955 32.34 9.10 -25.46
N PRO A 956 32.87 8.86 -26.66
CA PRO A 956 32.91 7.52 -27.25
C PRO A 956 33.76 6.53 -26.47
N ASN A 957 34.89 6.94 -25.87
CA ASN A 957 35.64 6.04 -25.00
C ASN A 957 34.87 5.73 -23.71
N ALA A 958 34.23 6.72 -23.09
CA ALA A 958 33.38 6.48 -21.91
C ALA A 958 32.20 5.56 -22.24
N SER A 959 31.59 5.72 -23.42
CA SER A 959 30.51 4.86 -23.91
C SER A 959 30.98 3.43 -24.12
N ARG A 960 32.15 3.22 -24.73
CA ARG A 960 32.80 1.90 -24.87
C ARG A 960 33.01 1.24 -23.50
N MET A 961 33.56 1.99 -22.54
CA MET A 961 33.84 1.48 -21.19
C MET A 961 32.56 1.14 -20.45
N SER A 962 31.51 1.94 -20.61
CA SER A 962 30.18 1.67 -20.05
C SER A 962 29.60 0.36 -20.59
N LYS A 963 29.73 0.13 -21.90
CA LYS A 963 29.34 -1.15 -22.52
C LYS A 963 30.12 -2.33 -21.94
N GLU A 964 31.43 -2.16 -21.74
CA GLU A 964 32.26 -3.22 -21.17
C GLU A 964 31.91 -3.54 -19.71
N LEU A 965 31.60 -2.52 -18.90
CA LEU A 965 31.10 -2.71 -17.54
C LEU A 965 29.81 -3.53 -17.51
N VAL A 966 28.86 -3.24 -18.43
CA VAL A 966 27.62 -4.00 -18.56
C VAL A 966 27.90 -5.47 -18.92
N ARG A 967 28.82 -5.72 -19.86
CA ARG A 967 29.21 -7.10 -20.24
C ARG A 967 29.88 -7.85 -19.08
N LEU A 968 30.81 -7.21 -18.38
CA LEU A 968 31.50 -7.81 -17.22
C LEU A 968 30.52 -8.12 -16.09
N ALA A 969 29.56 -7.23 -15.83
CA ALA A 969 28.51 -7.46 -14.84
C ALA A 969 27.62 -8.65 -15.21
N TRP A 970 27.28 -8.79 -16.49
CA TRP A 970 26.48 -9.90 -16.97
C TRP A 970 27.24 -11.24 -16.94
N ALA A 971 28.47 -11.28 -17.45
CA ALA A 971 29.22 -12.52 -17.62
C ALA A 971 29.91 -13.00 -16.33
N HIS A 972 30.29 -12.07 -15.44
CA HIS A 972 31.17 -12.33 -14.30
C HIS A 972 30.70 -11.65 -12.99
N GLY A 973 29.41 -11.33 -12.90
CA GLY A 973 28.81 -10.64 -11.75
C GLY A 973 29.23 -11.22 -10.39
N GLY A 974 29.81 -10.37 -9.53
CA GLY A 974 30.28 -10.73 -8.20
C GLY A 974 31.61 -11.49 -8.13
N GLY A 975 32.27 -11.74 -9.28
CA GLY A 975 33.52 -12.52 -9.35
C GLY A 975 34.79 -11.68 -9.54
N GLU A 976 35.95 -12.32 -9.35
CA GLU A 976 37.27 -11.68 -9.50
C GLU A 976 37.51 -11.09 -10.90
N LYS A 977 37.00 -11.75 -11.96
CA LYS A 977 37.11 -11.25 -13.34
C LYS A 977 36.39 -9.92 -13.55
N GLN A 978 35.22 -9.73 -12.92
CA GLN A 978 34.52 -8.45 -12.98
C GLN A 978 35.29 -7.38 -12.21
N ALA A 979 35.78 -7.69 -11.00
CA ALA A 979 36.57 -6.76 -10.20
C ALA A 979 37.87 -6.33 -10.91
N ALA A 980 38.57 -7.28 -11.54
CA ALA A 980 39.77 -7.00 -12.35
C ALA A 980 39.45 -6.11 -13.55
N GLY A 981 38.38 -6.42 -14.30
CA GLY A 981 37.96 -5.60 -15.45
C GLY A 981 37.51 -4.20 -15.05
N ILE A 982 36.79 -4.04 -13.92
CA ILE A 982 36.44 -2.72 -13.37
C ILE A 982 37.71 -1.92 -13.06
N ARG A 983 38.70 -2.55 -12.43
CA ARG A 983 39.99 -1.91 -12.09
C ARG A 983 40.74 -1.46 -13.34
N GLU A 984 40.81 -2.30 -14.37
CA GLU A 984 41.44 -1.98 -15.65
C GLU A 984 40.75 -0.78 -16.33
N LEU A 985 39.42 -0.79 -16.38
CA LEU A 985 38.64 0.31 -16.94
C LEU A 985 38.82 1.60 -16.11
N PHE A 986 38.78 1.52 -14.79
CA PHE A 986 39.04 2.69 -13.93
C PHE A 986 40.42 3.30 -14.18
N ALA A 987 41.47 2.46 -14.28
CA ALA A 987 42.81 2.93 -14.61
C ALA A 987 42.88 3.58 -16.00
N ALA A 988 42.21 2.99 -17.01
CA ALA A 988 42.15 3.55 -18.35
C ALA A 988 41.44 4.92 -18.40
N MET A 989 40.41 5.13 -17.56
CA MET A 989 39.69 6.40 -17.46
C MET A 989 40.55 7.55 -16.91
N MET A 990 41.47 7.23 -16.00
CA MET A 990 42.26 8.19 -15.22
C MET A 990 43.57 8.60 -15.91
N ARG A 991 43.87 8.11 -17.11
CA ARG A 991 45.08 8.50 -17.86
C ARG A 991 45.00 9.96 -18.32
N GLU A 992 46.14 10.64 -18.35
CA GLU A 992 46.23 12.05 -18.80
C GLU A 992 45.82 12.26 -20.26
N ASP A 993 45.97 11.22 -21.10
CA ASP A 993 45.61 11.22 -22.52
C ASP A 993 44.18 10.72 -22.80
N ALA A 994 43.41 10.35 -21.75
CA ALA A 994 42.05 9.86 -21.90
C ALA A 994 41.04 10.99 -22.14
N ASP A 995 39.90 10.66 -22.77
CA ASP A 995 38.76 11.56 -22.94
C ASP A 995 38.38 12.27 -21.62
N GLY A 996 38.46 11.56 -20.48
CA GLY A 996 38.17 12.12 -19.15
C GLY A 996 38.94 13.41 -18.84
N ALA A 997 40.22 13.49 -19.20
CA ALA A 997 41.04 14.68 -18.97
C ALA A 997 40.55 15.89 -19.80
N HIS A 998 40.16 15.67 -21.06
CA HIS A 998 39.56 16.71 -21.90
C HIS A 998 38.20 17.17 -21.35
N GLY A 999 37.34 16.21 -20.99
CA GLY A 999 36.00 16.49 -20.49
C GLY A 999 36.02 17.31 -19.19
N VAL A 1000 36.87 16.92 -18.23
CA VAL A 1000 37.06 17.64 -16.97
C VAL A 1000 37.59 19.06 -17.20
N LYS A 1001 38.56 19.22 -18.12
CA LYS A 1001 39.15 20.53 -18.43
C LYS A 1001 38.14 21.50 -19.03
N GLU A 1002 37.26 21.04 -19.93
CA GLU A 1002 36.21 21.90 -20.50
C GLU A 1002 35.08 22.18 -19.50
N PHE A 1003 34.73 21.21 -18.65
CA PHE A 1003 33.78 21.41 -17.53
C PHE A 1003 34.28 22.48 -16.55
N GLN A 1004 35.56 22.43 -16.14
CA GLN A 1004 36.18 23.44 -15.29
C GLN A 1004 36.17 24.85 -15.91
N ARG A 1005 36.06 24.95 -17.25
CA ARG A 1005 35.95 26.21 -17.99
C ARG A 1005 34.49 26.67 -18.19
N GLY A 1006 33.52 25.93 -17.63
CA GLY A 1006 32.09 26.21 -17.79
C GLY A 1006 31.55 25.97 -19.20
N LYS A 1007 32.26 25.19 -20.03
CA LYS A 1007 31.85 24.89 -21.41
C LYS A 1007 31.20 23.51 -21.52
N LYS A 1008 30.17 23.40 -22.36
CA LYS A 1008 29.60 22.11 -22.76
C LYS A 1008 30.52 21.43 -23.78
N VAL A 1009 30.80 20.15 -23.57
CA VAL A 1009 31.67 19.36 -24.45
C VAL A 1009 30.86 18.80 -25.62
N ASP A 1010 31.31 19.06 -26.84
CA ASP A 1010 30.79 18.43 -28.05
C ASP A 1010 31.79 17.37 -28.53
N TRP A 1011 31.52 16.11 -28.16
CA TRP A 1011 32.43 15.01 -28.45
C TRP A 1011 32.53 14.67 -29.93
N ASP A 1012 31.49 14.99 -30.70
CA ASP A 1012 31.49 14.80 -32.15
C ASP A 1012 32.50 15.76 -32.80
N ALA A 1013 32.45 17.04 -32.41
CA ALA A 1013 33.40 18.04 -32.89
C ALA A 1013 34.83 17.69 -32.47
N TYR A 1014 35.03 17.28 -31.22
CA TYR A 1014 36.33 16.87 -30.70
C TYR A 1014 36.95 15.71 -31.48
N ILE A 1015 36.17 14.66 -31.75
CA ILE A 1015 36.68 13.47 -32.44
C ILE A 1015 36.91 13.73 -33.93
N LEU A 1016 36.03 14.49 -34.58
CA LEU A 1016 36.24 14.86 -35.98
C LEU A 1016 37.50 15.74 -36.15
N GLN A 1017 37.81 16.60 -35.17
CA GLN A 1017 39.07 17.34 -35.14
C GLN A 1017 40.28 16.42 -34.92
N GLN A 1018 40.22 15.49 -33.96
CA GLN A 1018 41.30 14.53 -33.73
C GLN A 1018 41.55 13.59 -34.92
N SER A 1019 40.50 13.17 -35.63
CA SER A 1019 40.64 12.32 -36.82
C SER A 1019 41.27 13.06 -37.99
N LYS A 1020 41.04 14.39 -38.11
CA LYS A 1020 41.68 15.23 -39.12
C LYS A 1020 43.15 15.54 -38.82
N ALA A 1021 43.58 15.44 -37.56
CA ALA A 1021 44.97 15.65 -37.15
C ALA A 1021 45.84 14.38 -37.23
N LYS A 1022 45.24 13.21 -37.51
CA LYS A 1022 45.90 11.90 -37.65
C LYS A 1022 45.92 11.37 -39.09
N LEU A 1023 45.29 12.09 -40.02
CA LEU A 1023 45.41 11.96 -41.48
C LEU A 1023 46.40 13.01 -41.96
#